data_AF-A0A9D6MYK6-F1
#
_entry.id   AF-A0A9D6MYK6-F1
#
_cell.length_a   1.000
_cell.length_b   1.000
_cell.length_c   1.000
_cell.angle_alpha   90.00
_cell.angle_beta   90.00
_cell.angle_gamma   90.00
#
_symmetry.space_group_name_H-M   'P 1'
#
loop_
_entity.id
_entity.type
_entity.pdbx_description
1 polymer ?
#
loop_
_entity_poly.entity_id
_entity_poly.type
_entity_poly.pdbx_seq_one_letter_code
_entity_poly.pdbx_strand_id
1 'polypeptide(L)'
;MKHIARIAALADLLHRRLPFGRRLVVALLAAATAWAGASQTGSAQTATEWVQTGRALLTTSNLPAASAAFAQAIQKDPTLDDANALHAATRVLLIYSLPAVSNLLTRLGEPTQGRNLHHWTAAPPRDAEGRLALPPAVSTAEITETLRSSVLPELVAAELELARITNSSFLLRLTAGETKLSAVDVDYGDVLMLRAILKALAFWTYTIHSWDLDAPARVLSRLGETPGNTAEEVLARYPSLLTFATTNDMTAGRAAFSSMVDLYVAATTRIFSRLPSETRLFNTDSSESGASIERDVRFLLQDLQASLSQPTLLRASPPLRAQMDRMFAGKNSIRSFLPEFQGNIPTGGTLPDPTFGGFLLGLDPADVPYSIKHKRNAGHRIQVTRWIPGAGVRLDVNGIPGVTYEVVAADDLAESLDAWLGLGTVFPADGHSVFLDPGSVEQTRRFYALLPSSRPQNDDFQNRLPLHGASAIARGWNDEATTEPGEPDHGFNGFNPNWSSIWWSWTAPRSGPVVIDSCSGSYPQVDVYTGAKLSQLTLVGRSGDDQNVGCRVEFMAEAGVVYAIAAGQPFGPGGSVRLQLTQLATSANTSIDSSAPIQKLGSLIQGTDSTYLVDDTGGQAEGLWWNWTAPATGRYWITRDGSDDNHLFSILAQDALGELQFIGEGGYSVAFDAVQGGKYFILSTREDGGNTVAFRLQSIAGPRNDEPSLADPIVGDQATLVGSNAGATVSTSEPVPQGPEATVWWRFTAPANGFLTIEAFRSDFDVDLSAFQQTGLELTSTPWSWSSSGSFGLSVSSGKTYYMRAGGWDGEWGRIVLHTRFNR
;
A
#
# COMPACT_ATOMS: atom_id res chain seq x y z
N MET A 1 18.72 -2.52 13.32
CA MET A 1 18.99 -3.14 14.65
C MET A 1 17.84 -3.02 15.67
N LYS A 2 17.08 -1.91 15.74
CA LYS A 2 15.85 -1.82 16.57
C LYS A 2 14.73 -2.81 16.17
N HIS A 3 14.82 -3.46 15.01
CA HIS A 3 13.87 -4.49 14.55
C HIS A 3 14.25 -5.94 14.93
N ILE A 4 15.54 -6.24 15.16
CA ILE A 4 15.96 -7.57 15.65
C ILE A 4 15.61 -7.70 17.15
N ALA A 5 15.69 -6.60 17.91
CA ALA A 5 15.17 -6.52 19.28
C ALA A 5 13.63 -6.53 19.36
N ARG A 6 12.91 -6.24 18.27
CA ARG A 6 11.44 -6.30 18.22
C ARG A 6 10.90 -7.69 17.88
N ILE A 7 11.71 -8.56 17.28
CA ILE A 7 11.39 -9.99 17.14
C ILE A 7 11.43 -10.69 18.51
N ALA A 8 12.29 -10.23 19.43
CA ALA A 8 12.25 -10.63 20.84
C ALA A 8 11.09 -9.99 21.62
N ALA A 9 10.60 -8.81 21.21
CA ALA A 9 9.47 -8.13 21.85
C ALA A 9 8.09 -8.70 21.44
N LEU A 10 7.99 -9.46 20.35
CA LEU A 10 6.76 -10.21 20.03
C LEU A 10 6.54 -11.41 20.98
N ALA A 11 7.60 -11.86 21.68
CA ALA A 11 7.49 -12.86 22.74
C ALA A 11 7.10 -12.25 24.11
N ASP A 12 7.33 -10.95 24.30
CA ASP A 12 7.05 -10.24 25.57
C ASP A 12 5.60 -9.73 25.67
N LEU A 13 4.87 -9.66 24.54
CA LEU A 13 3.43 -9.34 24.52
C LEU A 13 2.52 -10.55 24.82
N LEU A 14 3.08 -11.76 24.97
CA LEU A 14 2.35 -12.99 25.31
C LEU A 14 2.64 -13.50 26.74
N HIS A 15 3.39 -12.76 27.56
CA HIS A 15 3.91 -13.25 28.84
C HIS A 15 3.33 -12.63 30.11
N ARG A 16 2.14 -11.99 30.05
CA ARG A 16 1.48 -11.47 31.27
C ARG A 16 0.15 -12.17 31.55
N ARG A 17 0.20 -13.28 32.30
CA ARG A 17 -0.70 -13.59 33.44
C ARG A 17 -0.30 -14.89 34.16
N LEU A 18 0.14 -14.71 35.42
CA LEU A 18 -0.14 -15.54 36.62
C LEU A 18 0.67 -16.85 36.88
N PRO A 19 0.82 -17.27 38.16
CA PRO A 19 2.12 -17.43 38.81
C PRO A 19 2.35 -18.80 39.55
N PHE A 20 3.44 -18.87 40.33
CA PHE A 20 3.91 -19.93 41.27
C PHE A 20 4.75 -21.06 40.64
N GLY A 21 5.85 -21.56 41.21
CA GLY A 21 6.56 -21.25 42.46
C GLY A 21 7.75 -22.22 42.66
N ARG A 22 8.97 -21.66 42.70
CA ARG A 22 10.15 -22.00 43.54
C ARG A 22 10.35 -23.42 44.11
N ARG A 23 11.52 -24.01 43.75
CA ARG A 23 12.66 -24.53 44.58
C ARG A 23 13.11 -25.96 44.17
N LEU A 24 14.31 -26.14 43.62
CA LEU A 24 15.68 -26.19 44.22
C LEU A 24 16.16 -27.67 44.20
N VAL A 25 17.07 -28.01 43.28
CA VAL A 25 18.47 -28.38 43.57
C VAL A 25 18.60 -29.46 44.65
N VAL A 26 18.90 -30.70 44.24
CA VAL A 26 20.03 -31.56 44.69
C VAL A 26 19.99 -32.86 43.87
N ALA A 27 21.19 -33.39 43.57
CA ALA A 27 21.57 -34.59 42.81
C ALA A 27 21.80 -34.32 41.30
N LEU A 28 22.95 -33.87 40.80
CA LEU A 28 24.35 -34.16 41.17
C LEU A 28 24.62 -35.65 41.40
N LEU A 29 25.14 -36.31 40.36
CA LEU A 29 26.21 -37.31 40.34
C LEU A 29 26.17 -37.93 38.92
N ALA A 30 27.01 -37.49 37.99
CA ALA A 30 28.44 -37.78 37.87
C ALA A 30 28.63 -38.64 36.62
N ALA A 31 29.71 -38.35 35.91
CA ALA A 31 30.18 -39.10 34.78
C ALA A 31 30.14 -40.62 35.02
N ALA A 32 29.60 -41.35 34.05
CA ALA A 32 30.04 -42.70 33.78
C ALA A 32 30.19 -42.83 32.27
N THR A 33 31.42 -42.61 31.81
CA THR A 33 31.95 -43.27 30.62
C THR A 33 31.61 -44.76 30.66
N ALA A 34 30.97 -45.27 29.63
CA ALA A 34 31.09 -46.67 29.25
C ALA A 34 30.86 -46.79 27.75
N TRP A 35 31.96 -46.74 27.00
CA TRP A 35 32.09 -47.62 25.84
C TRP A 35 31.99 -49.04 26.40
N ALA A 36 30.84 -49.67 26.21
CA ALA A 36 30.64 -51.09 26.46
C ALA A 36 30.23 -51.71 25.13
N GLY A 37 31.16 -52.43 24.52
CA GLY A 37 30.84 -53.36 23.46
C GLY A 37 29.81 -54.37 23.97
N ALA A 38 28.66 -54.38 23.31
CA ALA A 38 27.77 -55.53 23.30
C ALA A 38 27.29 -55.68 21.85
N SER A 39 27.75 -56.75 21.22
CA SER A 39 27.20 -57.30 19.99
C SER A 39 25.68 -57.36 20.06
N GLN A 40 25.01 -56.45 19.35
CA GLN A 40 23.66 -56.67 18.86
C GLN A 40 23.72 -56.61 17.34
N THR A 41 23.41 -57.74 16.71
CA THR A 41 22.81 -57.78 15.38
C THR A 41 21.50 -56.98 15.44
N GLY A 42 21.57 -55.66 15.29
CA GLY A 42 20.43 -54.74 15.28
C GLY A 42 20.28 -54.13 13.90
N SER A 43 19.08 -54.22 13.31
CA SER A 43 18.77 -53.56 12.05
C SER A 43 19.16 -52.07 12.12
N ALA A 44 19.79 -51.56 11.06
CA ALA A 44 20.07 -50.13 10.96
C ALA A 44 18.78 -49.33 11.15
N GLN A 45 18.81 -48.29 12.01
CA GLN A 45 17.62 -47.46 12.27
C GLN A 45 17.03 -46.91 10.97
N THR A 46 15.72 -47.05 10.83
CA THR A 46 14.91 -46.56 9.73
C THR A 46 14.72 -45.04 9.80
N ALA A 47 14.32 -44.42 8.69
CA ALA A 47 14.06 -42.98 8.63
C ALA A 47 12.98 -42.54 9.64
N THR A 48 11.91 -43.32 9.81
CA THR A 48 10.83 -43.05 10.77
C THR A 48 11.29 -43.17 12.23
N GLU A 49 12.16 -44.13 12.54
CA GLU A 49 12.76 -44.25 13.90
C GLU A 49 13.63 -43.05 14.24
N TRP A 50 14.33 -42.47 13.26
CA TRP A 50 15.07 -41.22 13.43
C TRP A 50 14.14 -40.03 13.71
N VAL A 51 12.98 -39.94 13.04
CA VAL A 51 11.96 -38.92 13.34
C VAL A 51 11.43 -39.05 14.77
N GLN A 52 11.10 -40.27 15.21
CA GLN A 52 10.63 -40.53 16.57
C GLN A 52 11.70 -40.17 17.61
N THR A 53 12.96 -40.51 17.34
CA THR A 53 14.11 -40.13 18.17
C THR A 53 14.22 -38.61 18.31
N GLY A 54 14.12 -37.89 17.19
CA GLY A 54 14.15 -36.43 17.19
C GLY A 54 13.02 -35.80 18.00
N ARG A 55 11.79 -36.30 17.83
CA ARG A 55 10.63 -35.84 18.61
C ARG A 55 10.79 -36.10 20.11
N ALA A 56 11.31 -37.27 20.51
CA ALA A 56 11.62 -37.54 21.92
C ALA A 56 12.65 -36.54 22.48
N LEU A 57 13.65 -36.15 21.68
CA LEU A 57 14.64 -35.15 22.06
C LEU A 57 14.05 -33.74 22.21
N LEU A 58 13.04 -33.36 21.41
CA LEU A 58 12.29 -32.12 21.62
C LEU A 58 11.59 -32.08 22.99
N THR A 59 11.00 -33.20 23.43
CA THR A 59 10.35 -33.27 24.74
C THR A 59 11.31 -33.13 25.92
N THR A 60 12.61 -33.37 25.71
CA THR A 60 13.66 -33.18 26.72
C THR A 60 14.44 -31.87 26.52
N SER A 61 13.96 -30.97 25.65
CA SER A 61 14.59 -29.69 25.32
C SER A 61 16.00 -29.81 24.69
N ASN A 62 16.32 -30.95 24.08
CA ASN A 62 17.61 -31.17 23.42
C ASN A 62 17.52 -30.90 21.91
N LEU A 63 17.38 -29.62 21.56
CA LEU A 63 17.17 -29.15 20.20
C LEU A 63 18.30 -29.51 19.21
N PRO A 64 19.61 -29.40 19.56
CA PRO A 64 20.69 -29.79 18.64
C PRO A 64 20.65 -31.28 18.28
N ALA A 65 20.43 -32.15 19.27
CA ALA A 65 20.33 -33.58 19.02
C ALA A 65 19.07 -33.94 18.23
N ALA A 66 17.95 -33.26 18.49
CA ALA A 66 16.73 -33.42 17.71
C ALA A 66 16.95 -33.05 16.24
N SER A 67 17.60 -31.91 15.97
CA SER A 67 17.94 -31.49 14.60
C SER A 67 18.84 -32.51 13.91
N ALA A 68 19.87 -33.02 14.59
CA ALA A 68 20.74 -34.07 14.02
C ALA A 68 19.98 -35.35 13.68
N ALA A 69 19.03 -35.76 14.52
CA ALA A 69 18.18 -36.93 14.26
C ALA A 69 17.27 -36.71 13.02
N PHE A 70 16.65 -35.54 12.88
CA PHE A 70 15.84 -35.24 11.69
C PHE A 70 16.70 -35.16 10.41
N ALA A 71 17.94 -34.65 10.49
CA ALA A 71 18.88 -34.68 9.37
C ALA A 71 19.21 -36.11 8.92
N GLN A 72 19.41 -37.04 9.87
CA GLN A 72 19.61 -38.46 9.57
C GLN A 72 18.36 -39.08 8.92
N ALA A 73 17.16 -38.72 9.38
CA ALA A 73 15.91 -39.15 8.74
C ALA A 73 15.85 -38.71 7.27
N ILE A 74 16.13 -37.43 6.97
CA ILE A 74 16.14 -36.88 5.61
C ILE A 74 17.22 -37.55 4.73
N GLN A 75 18.39 -37.86 5.30
CA GLN A 75 19.46 -38.55 4.55
C GLN A 75 19.03 -39.97 4.13
N LYS A 76 18.20 -40.64 4.95
CA LYS A 76 17.68 -41.98 4.65
C LYS A 76 16.49 -41.92 3.71
N ASP A 77 15.60 -40.96 3.91
CA ASP A 77 14.42 -40.75 3.08
C ASP A 77 14.08 -39.25 3.01
N PRO A 78 14.43 -38.58 1.89
CA PRO A 78 14.17 -37.14 1.73
C PRO A 78 12.70 -36.83 1.46
N THR A 79 11.83 -37.84 1.26
CA THR A 79 10.40 -37.67 0.96
C THR A 79 9.53 -37.61 2.22
N LEU A 80 10.12 -37.79 3.41
CA LEU A 80 9.39 -37.68 4.67
C LEU A 80 9.05 -36.23 5.00
N ASP A 81 7.79 -35.86 4.81
CA ASP A 81 7.29 -34.50 5.06
C ASP A 81 7.54 -34.05 6.51
N ASP A 82 7.23 -34.90 7.49
CA ASP A 82 7.45 -34.63 8.92
C ASP A 82 8.93 -34.32 9.23
N ALA A 83 9.85 -35.09 8.63
CA ALA A 83 11.28 -34.89 8.84
C ALA A 83 11.75 -33.57 8.25
N ASN A 84 11.29 -33.22 7.04
CA ASN A 84 11.59 -31.94 6.41
C ASN A 84 11.04 -30.76 7.21
N ALA A 85 9.79 -30.83 7.69
CA ALA A 85 9.16 -29.79 8.50
C ALA A 85 9.90 -29.57 9.83
N LEU A 86 10.16 -30.65 10.56
CA LEU A 86 10.82 -30.59 11.87
C LEU A 86 12.27 -30.15 11.74
N HIS A 87 13.00 -30.64 10.74
CA HIS A 87 14.39 -30.23 10.52
C HIS A 87 14.51 -28.75 10.13
N ALA A 88 13.66 -28.26 9.23
CA ALA A 88 13.66 -26.85 8.85
C ALA A 88 13.40 -25.95 10.05
N ALA A 89 12.43 -26.32 10.91
CA ALA A 89 12.13 -25.58 12.13
C ALA A 89 13.31 -25.61 13.12
N THR A 90 13.87 -26.79 13.43
CA THR A 90 15.00 -26.88 14.37
C THR A 90 16.25 -26.17 13.85
N ARG A 91 16.50 -26.22 12.53
CA ARG A 91 17.59 -25.50 11.87
C ARG A 91 17.50 -24.00 12.11
N VAL A 92 16.34 -23.40 11.85
CA VAL A 92 16.11 -21.95 12.07
C VAL A 92 16.27 -21.59 13.54
N LEU A 93 15.72 -22.41 14.44
CA LEU A 93 15.83 -22.20 15.88
C LEU A 93 17.26 -22.32 16.42
N LEU A 94 18.17 -22.98 15.69
CA LEU A 94 19.57 -23.17 16.08
C LEU A 94 20.53 -22.13 15.47
N ILE A 95 20.04 -21.18 14.66
CA ILE A 95 20.89 -20.13 14.03
C ILE A 95 21.72 -19.37 15.07
N TYR A 96 21.17 -19.09 16.26
CA TYR A 96 21.89 -18.39 17.33
C TYR A 96 23.15 -19.13 17.81
N SER A 97 23.20 -20.45 17.62
CA SER A 97 24.27 -21.33 18.08
C SER A 97 25.37 -21.54 17.03
N LEU A 98 25.17 -21.07 15.79
CA LEU A 98 26.21 -21.11 14.76
C LEU A 98 27.47 -20.39 15.25
N PRO A 99 28.68 -20.91 14.98
CA PRO A 99 29.91 -20.33 15.50
C PRO A 99 30.05 -18.82 15.22
N ALA A 100 29.78 -18.39 13.99
CA ALA A 100 29.85 -16.98 13.60
C ALA A 100 28.82 -16.10 14.34
N VAL A 101 27.56 -16.54 14.41
CA VAL A 101 26.48 -15.83 15.09
C VAL A 101 26.74 -15.76 16.60
N SER A 102 27.13 -16.88 17.21
CA SER A 102 27.46 -16.96 18.63
C SER A 102 28.67 -16.09 18.98
N ASN A 103 29.69 -16.04 18.13
CA ASN A 103 30.83 -15.13 18.31
C ASN A 103 30.41 -13.67 18.19
N LEU A 104 29.57 -13.32 17.21
CA LEU A 104 29.03 -11.96 17.05
C LEU A 104 28.22 -11.54 18.29
N LEU A 105 27.32 -12.38 18.80
CA LEU A 105 26.57 -12.12 20.04
C LEU A 105 27.51 -11.88 21.23
N THR A 106 28.61 -12.64 21.33
CA THR A 106 29.61 -12.47 22.39
C THR A 106 30.30 -11.12 22.29
N ARG A 107 30.65 -10.73 21.06
CA ARG A 107 31.25 -9.41 20.79
C ARG A 107 30.28 -8.25 20.98
N LEU A 108 28.98 -8.48 20.81
CA LEU A 108 27.92 -7.53 21.17
C LEU A 108 27.70 -7.43 22.69
N GLY A 109 28.42 -8.23 23.48
CA GLY A 109 28.39 -8.22 24.94
C GLY A 109 27.39 -9.18 25.56
N GLU A 110 26.68 -9.99 24.76
CA GLU A 110 25.86 -11.06 25.33
C GLU A 110 26.75 -12.20 25.82
N PRO A 111 26.61 -12.69 27.06
CA PRO A 111 27.37 -13.85 27.52
C PRO A 111 26.96 -15.11 26.76
N THR A 112 27.88 -16.06 26.59
CA THR A 112 27.56 -17.41 26.08
C THR A 112 26.72 -18.19 27.08
N GLN A 113 26.97 -18.00 28.38
CA GLN A 113 26.16 -18.55 29.46
C GLN A 113 24.75 -17.92 29.42
N GLY A 114 23.71 -18.77 29.44
CA GLY A 114 22.31 -18.32 29.43
C GLY A 114 21.68 -18.21 28.05
N ARG A 115 22.40 -18.52 26.96
CA ARG A 115 21.83 -18.63 25.61
C ARG A 115 21.13 -19.97 25.42
N ASN A 116 19.95 -20.10 26.01
CA ASN A 116 19.09 -21.26 25.87
C ASN A 116 17.73 -20.80 25.38
N LEU A 117 17.28 -21.29 24.23
CA LEU A 117 15.99 -20.90 23.64
C LEU A 117 14.81 -21.05 24.60
N HIS A 118 14.80 -22.10 25.44
CA HIS A 118 13.72 -22.37 26.38
C HIS A 118 13.85 -21.60 27.70
N HIS A 119 15.01 -21.00 27.98
CA HIS A 119 15.26 -20.23 29.20
C HIS A 119 16.37 -19.20 28.96
N TRP A 120 16.06 -18.21 28.11
CA TRP A 120 17.05 -17.24 27.68
C TRP A 120 17.31 -16.20 28.77
N THR A 121 18.51 -16.22 29.33
CA THR A 121 18.95 -15.27 30.38
C THR A 121 20.15 -14.43 29.96
N ALA A 122 20.73 -14.72 28.79
CA ALA A 122 21.79 -13.88 28.23
C ALA A 122 21.19 -12.53 27.83
N ALA A 123 21.83 -11.45 28.26
CA ALA A 123 21.43 -10.11 27.90
C ALA A 123 22.66 -9.27 27.57
N PRO A 124 22.56 -8.36 26.59
CA PRO A 124 23.63 -7.42 26.29
C PRO A 124 23.75 -6.40 27.43
N PRO A 125 24.95 -5.83 27.64
CA PRO A 125 25.18 -4.84 28.69
C PRO A 125 24.29 -3.61 28.48
N ARG A 126 23.84 -3.03 29.59
CA ARG A 126 23.08 -1.78 29.60
C ARG A 126 23.85 -0.71 30.37
N ASP A 127 23.71 0.55 29.94
CA ASP A 127 24.25 1.71 30.65
C ASP A 127 23.40 2.06 31.88
N ALA A 128 23.82 3.08 32.62
CA ALA A 128 23.16 3.53 33.85
C ALA A 128 21.71 4.00 33.60
N GLU A 129 21.37 4.37 32.37
CA GLU A 129 20.02 4.77 31.95
C GLU A 129 19.21 3.59 31.39
N GLY A 130 19.73 2.36 31.46
CA GLY A 130 19.06 1.14 31.00
C GLY A 130 19.09 0.95 29.48
N ARG A 131 19.88 1.73 28.73
CA ARG A 131 20.01 1.60 27.26
C ARG A 131 21.09 0.60 26.90
N LEU A 132 21.03 0.05 25.69
CA LEU A 132 22.05 -0.89 25.18
C LEU A 132 23.44 -0.23 25.14
N ALA A 133 24.41 -0.84 25.81
CA ALA A 133 25.81 -0.39 25.86
C ALA A 133 26.68 -1.21 24.90
N LEU A 134 26.43 -1.05 23.59
CA LEU A 134 27.15 -1.82 22.56
C LEU A 134 28.67 -1.54 22.57
N PRO A 135 29.52 -2.58 22.50
CA PRO A 135 30.97 -2.40 22.47
C PRO A 135 31.45 -1.60 21.24
N PRO A 136 32.47 -0.74 21.37
CA PRO A 136 32.97 0.08 20.27
C PRO A 136 33.56 -0.72 19.09
N ALA A 137 34.01 -1.95 19.35
CA ALA A 137 34.76 -2.78 18.43
C ALA A 137 33.90 -3.59 17.44
N VAL A 138 32.56 -3.50 17.52
CA VAL A 138 31.68 -4.18 16.56
C VAL A 138 31.20 -3.16 15.54
N SER A 139 31.60 -3.37 14.28
CA SER A 139 31.06 -2.61 13.16
C SER A 139 29.79 -3.29 12.64
N THR A 140 28.94 -2.50 12.01
CA THR A 140 27.74 -2.98 11.32
C THR A 140 28.03 -3.81 10.09
N ALA A 141 29.18 -3.62 9.41
CA ALA A 141 29.60 -4.48 8.31
C ALA A 141 29.81 -5.93 8.76
N GLU A 142 30.36 -6.16 9.96
CA GLU A 142 30.46 -7.49 10.53
C GLU A 142 29.09 -8.15 10.73
N ILE A 143 28.09 -7.36 11.16
CA ILE A 143 26.72 -7.84 11.37
C ILE A 143 26.08 -8.22 10.02
N THR A 144 26.15 -7.33 9.03
CA THR A 144 25.57 -7.59 7.71
C THR A 144 26.25 -8.74 7.01
N GLU A 145 27.57 -8.88 7.16
CA GLU A 145 28.34 -10.00 6.61
C GLU A 145 28.01 -11.31 7.33
N THR A 146 27.83 -11.31 8.64
CA THR A 146 27.41 -12.52 9.38
C THR A 146 26.00 -12.95 8.96
N LEU A 147 25.08 -12.00 8.76
CA LEU A 147 23.76 -12.30 8.23
C LEU A 147 23.86 -12.93 6.83
N ARG A 148 24.69 -12.37 5.95
CA ARG A 148 24.82 -12.83 4.56
C ARG A 148 25.54 -14.16 4.40
N SER A 149 26.60 -14.41 5.19
CA SER A 149 27.48 -15.57 5.05
C SER A 149 27.10 -16.74 5.93
N SER A 150 26.42 -16.50 7.06
CA SER A 150 26.12 -17.54 8.05
C SER A 150 24.63 -17.76 8.28
N VAL A 151 23.81 -16.69 8.29
CA VAL A 151 22.36 -16.82 8.55
C VAL A 151 21.60 -17.16 7.27
N LEU A 152 21.85 -16.44 6.17
CA LEU A 152 21.13 -16.63 4.92
C LEU A 152 21.21 -18.07 4.37
N PRO A 153 22.36 -18.78 4.39
CA PRO A 153 22.41 -20.17 3.94
C PRO A 153 21.49 -21.10 4.73
N GLU A 154 21.32 -20.87 6.03
CA GLU A 154 20.41 -21.66 6.87
C GLU A 154 18.95 -21.38 6.54
N LEU A 155 18.58 -20.12 6.28
CA LEU A 155 17.23 -19.74 5.84
C LEU A 155 16.89 -20.36 4.48
N VAL A 156 17.84 -20.32 3.53
CA VAL A 156 17.67 -20.94 2.20
C VAL A 156 17.57 -22.46 2.31
N ALA A 157 18.39 -23.09 3.15
CA ALA A 157 18.33 -24.54 3.37
C ALA A 157 16.99 -24.97 4.02
N ALA A 158 16.52 -24.24 5.02
CA ALA A 158 15.21 -24.49 5.63
C ALA A 158 14.07 -24.32 4.61
N GLU A 159 14.15 -23.32 3.72
CA GLU A 159 13.13 -23.13 2.69
C GLU A 159 13.12 -24.28 1.68
N LEU A 160 14.30 -24.76 1.26
CA LEU A 160 14.42 -25.91 0.36
C LEU A 160 13.89 -27.21 0.99
N GLU A 161 14.06 -27.38 2.31
CA GLU A 161 13.50 -28.52 3.04
C GLU A 161 11.96 -28.45 3.07
N LEU A 162 11.40 -27.30 3.47
CA LEU A 162 9.94 -27.09 3.44
C LEU A 162 9.36 -27.20 2.02
N ALA A 163 10.12 -26.82 0.99
CA ALA A 163 9.69 -26.93 -0.40
C ALA A 163 9.53 -28.37 -0.90
N ARG A 164 10.11 -29.37 -0.22
CA ARG A 164 9.90 -30.80 -0.55
C ARG A 164 8.51 -31.29 -0.13
N ILE A 165 7.89 -30.62 0.83
CA ILE A 165 6.52 -30.90 1.24
C ILE A 165 5.60 -30.40 0.13
N THR A 166 4.96 -31.34 -0.57
CA THR A 166 4.04 -31.06 -1.68
C THR A 166 2.64 -31.66 -1.45
N ASN A 167 2.50 -32.49 -0.42
CA ASN A 167 1.23 -33.08 -0.02
C ASN A 167 0.28 -32.01 0.53
N SER A 168 -0.78 -31.70 -0.21
CA SER A 168 -1.79 -30.72 0.20
C SER A 168 -2.58 -31.11 1.45
N SER A 169 -2.55 -32.38 1.83
CA SER A 169 -3.19 -32.92 3.03
C SER A 169 -2.23 -33.08 4.22
N PHE A 170 -1.03 -32.49 4.13
CA PHE A 170 -0.04 -32.52 5.19
C PHE A 170 -0.60 -31.96 6.51
N LEU A 171 -0.37 -32.70 7.59
CA LEU A 171 -0.76 -32.31 8.94
C LEU A 171 0.24 -32.86 9.95
N LEU A 172 1.01 -31.96 10.55
CA LEU A 172 1.97 -32.25 11.61
C LEU A 172 1.39 -31.84 12.95
N ARG A 173 1.21 -32.82 13.85
CA ARG A 173 0.75 -32.56 15.21
C ARG A 173 1.94 -32.41 16.16
N LEU A 174 1.99 -31.29 16.88
CA LEU A 174 3.01 -31.01 17.89
C LEU A 174 2.34 -30.91 19.26
N THR A 175 2.86 -31.69 20.21
CA THR A 175 2.37 -31.68 21.59
C THR A 175 2.93 -30.49 22.36
N ALA A 176 2.25 -30.08 23.44
CA ALA A 176 2.76 -29.07 24.38
C ALA A 176 4.13 -29.46 24.97
N GLY A 177 4.40 -30.77 25.09
CA GLY A 177 5.69 -31.29 25.54
C GLY A 177 6.83 -31.02 24.55
N GLU A 178 6.55 -31.07 23.24
CA GLU A 178 7.50 -30.78 22.17
C GLU A 178 7.69 -29.27 21.96
N THR A 179 6.63 -28.47 22.03
CA THR A 179 6.69 -27.02 21.82
C THR A 179 7.14 -26.23 23.04
N LYS A 180 7.03 -26.82 24.25
CA LYS A 180 7.18 -26.14 25.56
C LYS A 180 6.20 -25.00 25.80
N LEU A 181 5.17 -24.90 24.96
CA LEU A 181 4.11 -23.92 25.03
C LEU A 181 2.78 -24.67 24.99
N SER A 182 1.94 -24.39 24.00
CA SER A 182 0.71 -25.14 23.72
C SER A 182 0.93 -26.20 22.65
N ALA A 183 0.04 -27.21 22.62
CA ALA A 183 -0.06 -28.07 21.45
C ALA A 183 -0.48 -27.22 20.23
N VAL A 184 0.08 -27.55 19.07
CA VAL A 184 -0.21 -26.86 17.82
C VAL A 184 -0.18 -27.85 16.67
N ASP A 185 -1.15 -27.72 15.77
CA ASP A 185 -1.19 -28.47 14.52
C ASP A 185 -0.69 -27.55 13.39
N VAL A 186 0.21 -28.07 12.56
CA VAL A 186 0.81 -27.36 11.42
C VAL A 186 0.35 -28.07 10.15
N ASP A 187 -0.36 -27.38 9.28
CA ASP A 187 -0.84 -27.93 8.01
C ASP A 187 -0.03 -27.41 6.80
N TYR A 188 -0.45 -27.80 5.60
CA TYR A 188 0.20 -27.35 4.37
C TYR A 188 0.14 -25.83 4.14
N GLY A 189 -0.95 -25.16 4.53
CA GLY A 189 -1.06 -23.70 4.46
C GLY A 189 -0.05 -23.01 5.37
N ASP A 190 0.20 -23.58 6.56
CA ASP A 190 1.23 -23.08 7.47
C ASP A 190 2.64 -23.28 6.90
N VAL A 191 2.90 -24.42 6.24
CA VAL A 191 4.18 -24.67 5.54
C VAL A 191 4.42 -23.61 4.46
N LEU A 192 3.41 -23.28 3.66
CA LEU A 192 3.52 -22.21 2.65
C LEU A 192 3.81 -20.85 3.30
N MET A 193 3.15 -20.53 4.42
CA MET A 193 3.39 -19.29 5.17
C MET A 193 4.81 -19.24 5.74
N LEU A 194 5.31 -20.34 6.33
CA LEU A 194 6.69 -20.44 6.81
C LEU A 194 7.69 -20.23 5.67
N ARG A 195 7.44 -20.81 4.49
CA ARG A 195 8.28 -20.58 3.30
C ARG A 195 8.23 -19.11 2.85
N ALA A 196 7.07 -18.47 2.87
CA ALA A 196 6.94 -17.04 2.59
C ALA A 196 7.77 -16.20 3.57
N ILE A 197 7.72 -16.51 4.88
CA ILE A 197 8.53 -15.84 5.91
C ILE A 197 10.03 -16.05 5.65
N LEU A 198 10.47 -17.25 5.31
CA LEU A 198 11.88 -17.52 4.99
C LEU A 198 12.35 -16.76 3.76
N LYS A 199 11.53 -16.67 2.70
CA LYS A 199 11.81 -15.83 1.53
C LYS A 199 11.84 -14.34 1.87
N ALA A 200 10.95 -13.87 2.75
CA ALA A 200 10.96 -12.50 3.24
C ALA A 200 12.26 -12.18 3.99
N LEU A 201 12.70 -13.06 4.89
CA LEU A 201 13.96 -12.92 5.63
C LEU A 201 15.18 -12.95 4.70
N ALA A 202 15.16 -13.81 3.67
CA ALA A 202 16.19 -13.83 2.64
C ALA A 202 16.23 -12.51 1.84
N PHE A 203 15.07 -12.03 1.39
CA PHE A 203 14.93 -10.73 0.70
C PHE A 203 15.48 -9.58 1.55
N TRP A 204 15.14 -9.51 2.84
CA TRP A 204 15.68 -8.52 3.76
C TRP A 204 17.19 -8.64 3.93
N THR A 205 17.72 -9.86 4.00
CA THR A 205 19.17 -10.07 4.14
C THR A 205 19.93 -9.61 2.90
N TYR A 206 19.46 -9.94 1.70
CA TYR A 206 20.03 -9.43 0.44
C TYR A 206 19.97 -7.90 0.37
N THR A 207 18.83 -7.31 0.75
CA THR A 207 18.62 -5.86 0.72
C THR A 207 19.56 -5.14 1.69
N ILE A 208 19.63 -5.60 2.94
CA ILE A 208 20.49 -5.01 3.97
C ILE A 208 21.97 -5.15 3.60
N HIS A 209 22.39 -6.28 3.03
CA HIS A 209 23.78 -6.49 2.61
C HIS A 209 24.17 -5.65 1.39
N SER A 210 23.20 -5.29 0.55
CA SER A 210 23.46 -4.42 -0.61
C SER A 210 23.89 -3.00 -0.23
N TRP A 211 23.57 -2.55 0.99
CA TRP A 211 23.88 -1.20 1.46
C TRP A 211 25.11 -1.19 2.35
N ASP A 212 25.95 -0.16 2.16
CA ASP A 212 27.04 0.11 3.08
C ASP A 212 26.47 0.71 4.36
N LEU A 213 26.44 -0.12 5.40
CA LEU A 213 26.02 0.29 6.72
C LEU A 213 27.23 0.54 7.64
N ASP A 214 28.47 0.43 7.16
CA ASP A 214 29.69 0.33 7.98
C ASP A 214 29.98 1.57 8.81
N ALA A 215 29.57 1.48 10.07
CA ALA A 215 29.91 2.40 11.13
C ALA A 215 29.93 1.62 12.46
N PRO A 216 30.60 2.12 13.50
CA PRO A 216 30.55 1.47 14.81
C PRO A 216 29.10 1.34 15.28
N ALA A 217 28.68 0.14 15.69
CA ALA A 217 27.28 -0.11 16.04
C ALA A 217 26.77 0.85 17.15
N ARG A 218 27.66 1.27 18.06
CA ARG A 218 27.37 2.26 19.11
C ARG A 218 26.99 3.65 18.57
N VAL A 219 27.60 4.06 17.44
CA VAL A 219 27.37 5.36 16.81
C VAL A 219 25.96 5.38 16.24
N LEU A 220 25.62 4.35 15.45
CA LEU A 220 24.28 4.24 14.86
C LEU A 220 23.18 3.98 15.89
N SER A 221 23.47 3.24 16.98
CA SER A 221 22.47 2.98 18.03
C SER A 221 22.08 4.23 18.82
N ARG A 222 22.95 5.23 18.87
CA ARG A 222 22.77 6.50 19.59
C ARG A 222 22.62 7.70 18.64
N LEU A 223 22.29 7.44 17.37
CA LEU A 223 22.17 8.48 16.35
C LEU A 223 21.16 9.54 16.82
N GLY A 224 21.64 10.77 16.91
CA GLY A 224 20.86 11.93 17.31
C GLY A 224 20.65 12.13 18.82
N GLU A 225 21.26 11.32 19.69
CA GLU A 225 21.09 11.46 21.15
C GLU A 225 22.11 12.41 21.82
N THR A 226 23.25 12.69 21.19
CA THR A 226 24.34 13.49 21.80
C THR A 226 25.00 14.43 20.79
N PRO A 227 25.45 15.63 21.22
CA PRO A 227 26.38 16.45 20.41
C PRO A 227 27.60 15.63 19.98
N GLY A 228 28.02 15.73 18.71
CA GLY A 228 29.07 14.89 18.13
C GLY A 228 28.59 13.55 17.53
N ASN A 229 27.28 13.26 17.59
CA ASN A 229 26.63 12.08 17.02
C ASN A 229 25.28 12.38 16.36
N THR A 230 25.13 13.59 15.82
CA THR A 230 23.94 14.00 15.06
C THR A 230 23.89 13.36 13.67
N ALA A 231 22.74 13.39 12.99
CA ALA A 231 22.60 12.88 11.63
C ALA A 231 23.60 13.53 10.66
N GLU A 232 23.73 14.86 10.71
CA GLU A 232 24.70 15.64 9.93
C GLU A 232 26.15 15.15 10.17
N GLU A 233 26.57 15.09 11.44
CA GLU A 233 27.93 14.70 11.80
C GLU A 233 28.25 13.24 11.44
N VAL A 234 27.29 12.33 11.61
CA VAL A 234 27.48 10.91 11.26
C VAL A 234 27.58 10.74 9.74
N LEU A 235 26.70 11.37 8.98
CA LEU A 235 26.73 11.30 7.51
C LEU A 235 27.97 11.98 6.91
N ALA A 236 28.55 12.96 7.59
CA ALA A 236 29.83 13.59 7.23
C ALA A 236 31.04 12.73 7.62
N ARG A 237 31.00 12.07 8.79
CA ARG A 237 32.08 11.19 9.28
C ARG A 237 32.17 9.87 8.50
N TYR A 238 31.03 9.36 8.03
CA TYR A 238 30.92 8.11 7.27
C TYR A 238 30.30 8.40 5.88
N PRO A 239 31.09 8.89 4.90
CA PRO A 239 30.56 9.35 3.62
C PRO A 239 29.98 8.21 2.75
N SER A 240 30.44 6.97 2.95
CA SER A 240 29.90 5.79 2.25
C SER A 240 28.64 5.22 2.91
N LEU A 241 28.27 5.66 4.13
CA LEU A 241 27.10 5.17 4.84
C LEU A 241 25.81 5.40 4.01
N LEU A 242 25.02 4.35 3.86
CA LEU A 242 23.80 4.24 3.04
C LEU A 242 24.03 4.32 1.52
N THR A 243 25.29 4.24 1.07
CA THR A 243 25.62 3.95 -0.34
C THR A 243 25.53 2.45 -0.62
N PHE A 244 25.86 1.98 -1.82
CA PHE A 244 25.92 0.54 -2.09
C PHE A 244 27.23 -0.06 -1.57
N ALA A 245 27.13 -1.11 -0.75
CA ALA A 245 28.26 -1.98 -0.46
C ALA A 245 28.50 -2.95 -1.61
N THR A 246 27.42 -3.46 -2.20
CA THR A 246 27.43 -4.36 -3.36
C THR A 246 26.08 -4.34 -4.06
N THR A 247 26.07 -4.57 -5.37
CA THR A 247 24.84 -4.77 -6.16
C THR A 247 24.64 -6.22 -6.59
N ASN A 248 25.57 -7.12 -6.23
CA ASN A 248 25.56 -8.52 -6.66
C ASN A 248 24.34 -9.31 -6.18
N ASP A 249 23.76 -8.90 -5.04
CA ASP A 249 22.63 -9.58 -4.43
C ASP A 249 21.27 -9.05 -4.91
N MET A 250 21.21 -8.02 -5.76
CA MET A 250 19.95 -7.42 -6.21
C MET A 250 19.07 -8.40 -6.98
N THR A 251 19.67 -9.24 -7.84
CA THR A 251 18.93 -10.28 -8.59
C THR A 251 18.34 -11.33 -7.64
N ALA A 252 19.12 -11.75 -6.64
CA ALA A 252 18.65 -12.72 -5.66
C ALA A 252 17.57 -12.13 -4.74
N GLY A 253 17.72 -10.85 -4.34
CA GLY A 253 16.71 -10.09 -3.61
C GLY A 253 15.40 -9.97 -4.39
N ARG A 254 15.47 -9.61 -5.68
CA ARG A 254 14.30 -9.55 -6.58
C ARG A 254 13.58 -10.89 -6.66
N ALA A 255 14.32 -11.98 -6.85
CA ALA A 255 13.75 -13.32 -6.91
C ALA A 255 13.12 -13.73 -5.57
N ALA A 256 13.80 -13.47 -4.45
CA ALA A 256 13.28 -13.75 -3.11
C ALA A 256 11.99 -12.98 -2.81
N PHE A 257 11.92 -11.70 -3.19
CA PHE A 257 10.70 -10.89 -3.08
C PHE A 257 9.55 -11.48 -3.89
N SER A 258 9.77 -11.83 -5.17
CA SER A 258 8.73 -12.46 -6.00
C SER A 258 8.23 -13.76 -5.38
N SER A 259 9.15 -14.67 -5.00
CA SER A 259 8.77 -15.94 -4.38
C SER A 259 8.05 -15.76 -3.05
N MET A 260 8.43 -14.75 -2.25
CA MET A 260 7.73 -14.40 -1.02
C MET A 260 6.27 -14.06 -1.30
N VAL A 261 5.98 -13.22 -2.30
CA VAL A 261 4.60 -12.82 -2.65
C VAL A 261 3.80 -14.03 -3.14
N ASP A 262 4.37 -14.83 -4.06
CA ASP A 262 3.69 -16.02 -4.59
C ASP A 262 3.30 -17.00 -3.46
N LEU A 263 4.24 -17.26 -2.55
CA LEU A 263 4.02 -18.15 -1.40
C LEU A 263 3.03 -17.56 -0.41
N TYR A 264 3.08 -16.25 -0.15
CA TYR A 264 2.14 -15.57 0.76
C TYR A 264 0.70 -15.64 0.22
N VAL A 265 0.49 -15.38 -1.07
CA VAL A 265 -0.83 -15.49 -1.71
C VAL A 265 -1.34 -16.93 -1.69
N ALA A 266 -0.47 -17.91 -1.97
CA ALA A 266 -0.83 -19.32 -1.88
C ALA A 266 -1.19 -19.75 -0.45
N ALA A 267 -0.40 -19.31 0.54
CA ALA A 267 -0.62 -19.60 1.95
C ALA A 267 -1.95 -19.02 2.46
N THR A 268 -2.18 -17.72 2.24
CA THR A 268 -3.40 -17.02 2.66
C THR A 268 -4.64 -17.63 2.02
N THR A 269 -4.58 -18.02 0.75
CA THR A 269 -5.68 -18.74 0.08
C THR A 269 -6.06 -20.04 0.81
N ARG A 270 -5.08 -20.82 1.26
CA ARG A 270 -5.34 -22.05 2.03
C ARG A 270 -5.81 -21.77 3.45
N ILE A 271 -5.15 -20.86 4.14
CA ILE A 271 -5.51 -20.45 5.52
C ILE A 271 -6.95 -19.93 5.54
N PHE A 272 -7.38 -19.19 4.52
CA PHE A 272 -8.73 -18.62 4.42
C PHE A 272 -9.78 -19.65 4.01
N SER A 273 -9.37 -20.75 3.39
CA SER A 273 -10.25 -21.87 3.08
C SER A 273 -10.57 -22.78 4.29
N ARG A 274 -9.94 -22.54 5.45
CA ARG A 274 -10.15 -23.36 6.65
C ARG A 274 -11.51 -23.08 7.28
N LEU A 275 -12.07 -24.11 7.93
CA LEU A 275 -13.25 -23.95 8.77
C LEU A 275 -12.95 -23.05 9.97
N PRO A 276 -13.89 -22.22 10.44
CA PRO A 276 -13.67 -21.33 11.59
C PRO A 276 -13.26 -22.03 12.90
N SER A 277 -13.57 -23.32 13.05
CA SER A 277 -13.19 -24.14 14.21
C SER A 277 -11.76 -24.68 14.17
N GLU A 278 -11.06 -24.55 13.04
CA GLU A 278 -9.71 -25.08 12.88
C GLU A 278 -8.66 -24.09 13.39
N THR A 279 -8.10 -24.36 14.58
CA THR A 279 -6.90 -23.67 15.06
C THR A 279 -5.64 -24.36 14.56
N ARG A 280 -4.76 -23.62 13.89
CA ARG A 280 -3.48 -24.06 13.34
C ARG A 280 -2.34 -23.12 13.79
N LEU A 281 -1.16 -23.22 13.19
CA LEU A 281 -0.04 -22.34 13.52
C LEU A 281 -0.33 -20.87 13.15
N PHE A 282 -0.77 -20.63 11.91
CA PHE A 282 -1.23 -19.30 11.48
C PHE A 282 -2.75 -19.29 11.42
N ASN A 283 -3.40 -18.31 12.03
CA ASN A 283 -4.86 -18.21 12.02
C ASN A 283 -5.27 -16.81 11.56
N THR A 284 -6.47 -16.71 11.00
CA THR A 284 -7.03 -15.43 10.58
C THR A 284 -7.71 -14.73 11.74
N ASP A 285 -7.58 -13.41 11.80
CA ASP A 285 -8.54 -12.58 12.53
C ASP A 285 -9.84 -12.53 11.72
N SER A 286 -10.96 -12.97 12.30
CA SER A 286 -12.27 -12.99 11.64
C SER A 286 -13.04 -11.69 11.77
N SER A 287 -12.45 -10.66 12.40
CA SER A 287 -13.04 -9.32 12.43
C SER A 287 -12.99 -8.67 11.04
N GLU A 288 -13.97 -7.81 10.74
CA GLU A 288 -14.03 -7.00 9.52
C GLU A 288 -12.75 -6.15 9.33
N SER A 289 -12.21 -5.61 10.42
CA SER A 289 -10.91 -4.91 10.43
C SER A 289 -9.72 -5.81 10.11
N GLY A 290 -9.72 -7.06 10.60
CA GLY A 290 -8.65 -8.00 10.31
C GLY A 290 -8.62 -8.44 8.84
N ALA A 291 -9.81 -8.67 8.27
CA ALA A 291 -9.96 -9.06 6.88
C ALA A 291 -9.59 -7.95 5.90
N SER A 292 -9.98 -6.70 6.18
CA SER A 292 -9.59 -5.54 5.37
C SER A 292 -8.08 -5.29 5.40
N ILE A 293 -7.43 -5.37 6.58
CA ILE A 293 -5.98 -5.23 6.69
C ILE A 293 -5.22 -6.29 5.88
N GLU A 294 -5.63 -7.56 5.95
CA GLU A 294 -4.96 -8.60 5.15
C GLU A 294 -5.18 -8.40 3.66
N ARG A 295 -6.39 -8.02 3.23
CA ARG A 295 -6.70 -7.72 1.83
C ARG A 295 -5.77 -6.62 1.30
N ASP A 296 -5.62 -5.53 2.05
CA ASP A 296 -4.77 -4.41 1.65
C ASP A 296 -3.29 -4.80 1.57
N VAL A 297 -2.81 -5.63 2.52
CA VAL A 297 -1.45 -6.17 2.47
C VAL A 297 -1.25 -7.08 1.26
N ARG A 298 -2.20 -7.98 0.98
CA ARG A 298 -2.14 -8.89 -0.17
C ARG A 298 -2.13 -8.10 -1.48
N PHE A 299 -3.02 -7.12 -1.64
CA PHE A 299 -3.07 -6.27 -2.82
C PHE A 299 -1.79 -5.46 -3.00
N LEU A 300 -1.30 -4.82 -1.94
CA LEU A 300 -0.04 -4.09 -2.00
C LEU A 300 1.12 -5.00 -2.44
N LEU A 301 1.24 -6.20 -1.89
CA LEU A 301 2.30 -7.14 -2.27
C LEU A 301 2.19 -7.58 -3.74
N GLN A 302 0.98 -7.88 -4.21
CA GLN A 302 0.72 -8.23 -5.60
C GLN A 302 1.01 -7.06 -6.56
N ASP A 303 0.60 -5.84 -6.19
CA ASP A 303 0.82 -4.64 -7.01
C ASP A 303 2.31 -4.32 -7.09
N LEU A 304 3.04 -4.43 -5.97
CA LEU A 304 4.50 -4.30 -5.93
C LEU A 304 5.19 -5.38 -6.75
N GLN A 305 4.73 -6.63 -6.70
CA GLN A 305 5.26 -7.72 -7.54
C GLN A 305 5.00 -7.48 -9.03
N ALA A 306 3.78 -7.10 -9.41
CA ALA A 306 3.46 -6.71 -10.78
C ALA A 306 4.33 -5.53 -11.24
N SER A 307 4.63 -4.61 -10.32
CA SER A 307 5.48 -3.44 -10.59
C SER A 307 6.96 -3.74 -10.85
N LEU A 308 7.38 -5.00 -10.72
CA LEU A 308 8.70 -5.47 -11.16
C LEU A 308 8.85 -5.49 -12.69
N SER A 309 7.73 -5.42 -13.44
CA SER A 309 7.72 -5.52 -14.90
C SER A 309 7.36 -4.21 -15.58
N GLN A 310 6.48 -3.42 -14.98
CA GLN A 310 5.98 -2.15 -15.51
C GLN A 310 5.40 -1.29 -14.38
N PRO A 311 5.23 0.03 -14.54
CA PRO A 311 4.52 0.84 -13.54
C PRO A 311 3.10 0.31 -13.25
N THR A 312 2.77 0.07 -11.98
CA THR A 312 1.49 -0.53 -11.55
C THR A 312 0.79 0.38 -10.54
N LEU A 313 -0.51 0.60 -10.73
CA LEU A 313 -1.36 1.34 -9.77
C LEU A 313 -1.47 0.56 -8.45
N LEU A 314 -1.28 1.25 -7.33
CA LEU A 314 -1.46 0.68 -6.00
C LEU A 314 -2.93 0.75 -5.61
N ARG A 315 -3.62 -0.41 -5.60
CA ARG A 315 -5.06 -0.51 -5.30
C ARG A 315 -5.41 0.01 -3.91
N ALA A 316 -4.54 -0.23 -2.93
CA ALA A 316 -4.72 0.22 -1.56
C ALA A 316 -4.41 1.72 -1.36
N SER A 317 -3.86 2.42 -2.36
CA SER A 317 -3.53 3.86 -2.25
C SER A 317 -3.54 4.59 -3.61
N PRO A 318 -4.69 4.69 -4.30
CA PRO A 318 -4.80 5.44 -5.55
C PRO A 318 -4.57 6.96 -5.32
N PRO A 319 -4.02 7.72 -6.29
CA PRO A 319 -3.61 7.33 -7.64
C PRO A 319 -2.13 6.88 -7.75
N LEU A 320 -1.47 6.50 -6.65
CA LEU A 320 -0.04 6.19 -6.65
C LEU A 320 0.27 4.96 -7.51
N ARG A 321 1.37 5.04 -8.27
CA ARG A 321 1.91 3.92 -9.04
C ARG A 321 3.28 3.55 -8.51
N ALA A 322 3.54 2.25 -8.34
CA ALA A 322 4.87 1.75 -8.01
C ALA A 322 5.60 1.26 -9.26
N GLN A 323 6.92 1.33 -9.24
CA GLN A 323 7.82 0.69 -10.19
C GLN A 323 8.99 0.01 -9.44
N MET A 324 8.71 -1.12 -8.79
CA MET A 324 9.65 -1.83 -7.91
C MET A 324 10.94 -2.30 -8.62
N ASP A 325 10.94 -2.45 -9.95
CA ASP A 325 12.17 -2.80 -10.69
C ASP A 325 13.30 -1.79 -10.49
N ARG A 326 12.96 -0.51 -10.24
CA ARG A 326 13.92 0.57 -10.00
C ARG A 326 14.77 0.32 -8.76
N MET A 327 14.20 -0.29 -7.71
CA MET A 327 14.93 -0.62 -6.48
C MET A 327 16.03 -1.66 -6.70
N PHE A 328 15.82 -2.57 -7.66
CA PHE A 328 16.76 -3.65 -7.97
C PHE A 328 17.72 -3.31 -9.11
N ALA A 329 17.62 -2.10 -9.71
CA ALA A 329 18.47 -1.67 -10.82
C ALA A 329 19.90 -1.32 -10.39
N GLY A 330 20.17 -1.16 -9.09
CA GLY A 330 21.48 -0.80 -8.55
C GLY A 330 21.96 0.61 -8.95
N LYS A 331 21.03 1.51 -9.29
CA LYS A 331 21.34 2.86 -9.77
C LYS A 331 21.40 3.91 -8.65
N ASN A 332 20.43 3.88 -7.75
CA ASN A 332 20.27 4.89 -6.70
C ASN A 332 20.32 4.23 -5.33
N SER A 333 21.23 4.67 -4.47
CA SER A 333 21.32 4.19 -3.08
C SER A 333 20.41 5.02 -2.17
N ILE A 334 20.13 4.53 -0.96
CA ILE A 334 19.36 5.31 0.03
C ILE A 334 19.99 6.67 0.29
N ARG A 335 21.33 6.73 0.35
CA ARG A 335 22.06 7.99 0.54
C ARG A 335 21.68 9.07 -0.47
N SER A 336 21.36 8.69 -1.71
CA SER A 336 20.97 9.64 -2.77
C SER A 336 19.59 10.27 -2.56
N PHE A 337 18.76 9.70 -1.68
CA PHE A 337 17.41 10.20 -1.38
C PHE A 337 17.34 10.96 -0.05
N LEU A 338 18.45 11.05 0.69
CA LEU A 338 18.45 11.78 1.96
C LEU A 338 18.55 13.29 1.73
N PRO A 339 17.79 14.11 2.49
CA PRO A 339 17.99 15.56 2.49
C PRO A 339 19.30 15.93 3.18
N GLU A 340 19.67 17.21 3.10
CA GLU A 340 20.65 17.78 4.03
C GLU A 340 20.08 17.78 5.46
N PHE A 341 20.98 17.77 6.45
CA PHE A 341 20.62 17.83 7.86
C PHE A 341 21.37 18.98 8.54
N GLN A 342 20.71 19.64 9.49
CA GLN A 342 21.31 20.52 10.48
C GLN A 342 21.21 19.84 11.85
N GLY A 343 22.31 19.28 12.33
CA GLY A 343 22.27 18.33 13.44
C GLY A 343 21.37 17.12 13.10
N ASN A 344 20.20 17.02 13.74
CA ASN A 344 19.22 15.95 13.52
C ASN A 344 17.99 16.38 12.72
N ILE A 345 17.94 17.66 12.35
CA ILE A 345 16.79 18.30 11.76
C ILE A 345 17.00 18.27 10.23
N PRO A 346 16.15 17.59 9.44
CA PRO A 346 16.26 17.63 7.99
C PRO A 346 16.02 19.06 7.49
N THR A 347 16.85 19.51 6.55
CA THR A 347 16.72 20.84 5.95
C THR A 347 15.64 20.79 4.88
N GLY A 348 14.58 21.59 5.05
CA GLY A 348 13.48 21.66 4.09
C GLY A 348 13.97 22.03 2.68
N GLY A 349 13.37 21.43 1.66
CA GLY A 349 13.70 21.68 0.24
C GLY A 349 14.99 21.09 -0.29
N THR A 350 15.75 20.37 0.55
CA THR A 350 16.99 19.70 0.13
C THR A 350 16.79 18.22 -0.20
N LEU A 351 15.55 17.74 -0.25
CA LEU A 351 15.24 16.36 -0.63
C LEU A 351 15.53 16.16 -2.13
N PRO A 352 16.52 15.34 -2.52
CA PRO A 352 16.99 15.32 -3.92
C PRO A 352 15.97 14.72 -4.90
N ASP A 353 15.22 13.71 -4.47
CA ASP A 353 14.22 13.04 -5.30
C ASP A 353 13.10 12.43 -4.43
N PRO A 354 11.89 13.02 -4.42
CA PRO A 354 10.74 12.51 -3.67
C PRO A 354 10.14 11.22 -4.25
N THR A 355 10.47 10.86 -5.50
CA THR A 355 9.98 9.65 -6.17
C THR A 355 10.82 8.40 -5.86
N PHE A 356 11.91 8.58 -5.08
CA PHE A 356 12.86 7.52 -4.74
C PHE A 356 13.42 6.81 -5.99
N GLY A 357 13.88 7.59 -6.98
CA GLY A 357 14.45 7.07 -8.22
C GLY A 357 13.39 6.58 -9.21
N GLY A 358 12.19 7.15 -9.15
CA GLY A 358 11.03 6.70 -9.92
C GLY A 358 10.39 5.41 -9.40
N PHE A 359 10.72 4.98 -8.17
CA PHE A 359 10.05 3.86 -7.51
C PHE A 359 8.58 4.17 -7.22
N LEU A 360 8.28 5.38 -6.76
CA LEU A 360 6.92 5.86 -6.52
C LEU A 360 6.59 6.99 -7.50
N LEU A 361 5.62 6.74 -8.36
CA LEU A 361 5.10 7.66 -9.37
C LEU A 361 3.71 8.13 -8.96
N GLY A 362 3.32 9.32 -9.42
CA GLY A 362 2.08 9.95 -8.98
C GLY A 362 2.18 10.60 -7.59
N LEU A 363 3.32 10.45 -6.91
CA LEU A 363 3.66 11.30 -5.78
C LEU A 363 3.86 12.72 -6.27
N ASP A 364 3.19 13.63 -5.59
CA ASP A 364 3.33 15.02 -5.85
C ASP A 364 4.61 15.58 -5.20
N PRO A 365 5.52 16.20 -5.97
CA PRO A 365 6.71 16.82 -5.40
C PRO A 365 6.42 17.90 -4.34
N ALA A 366 5.20 18.44 -4.26
CA ALA A 366 4.80 19.44 -3.27
C ALA A 366 4.17 18.86 -1.99
N ASP A 367 3.62 17.65 -2.02
CA ASP A 367 3.03 17.02 -0.84
C ASP A 367 4.09 16.63 0.20
N VAL A 368 5.29 16.31 -0.28
CA VAL A 368 6.43 15.97 0.57
C VAL A 368 6.93 17.19 1.36
N PRO A 369 7.21 18.35 0.74
CA PRO A 369 7.43 19.63 1.41
C PRO A 369 6.33 20.02 2.42
N TYR A 370 5.04 19.86 2.07
CA TYR A 370 3.92 20.18 2.98
C TYR A 370 3.90 19.29 4.24
N SER A 371 4.15 17.99 4.07
CA SER A 371 4.28 17.03 5.18
C SER A 371 5.49 17.33 6.09
N ILE A 372 6.54 17.94 5.53
CA ILE A 372 7.74 18.38 6.27
C ILE A 372 7.48 19.69 7.02
N LYS A 373 6.74 20.66 6.43
CA LYS A 373 6.32 21.94 7.08
C LYS A 373 5.58 21.71 8.40
N HIS A 374 4.64 20.76 8.41
CA HIS A 374 3.79 20.48 9.59
C HIS A 374 4.50 19.72 10.71
N LYS A 375 5.68 19.14 10.43
CA LYS A 375 6.54 18.60 11.48
C LYS A 375 7.41 19.76 11.98
N ARG A 376 7.13 20.25 13.19
CA ARG A 376 7.86 21.35 13.90
C ARG A 376 9.39 21.16 14.06
N ASN A 377 9.98 20.16 13.41
CA ASN A 377 11.39 19.77 13.50
C ASN A 377 12.11 19.84 12.13
N ALA A 378 11.59 20.59 11.14
CA ALA A 378 12.29 20.84 9.88
C ALA A 378 13.01 22.20 9.95
N GLY A 379 14.29 22.24 9.56
CA GLY A 379 15.14 23.43 9.67
C GLY A 379 15.31 24.10 8.31
N HIS A 380 15.72 25.36 8.35
CA HIS A 380 16.00 26.16 7.15
C HIS A 380 17.44 26.68 7.24
N ARG A 381 18.14 26.71 6.11
CA ARG A 381 19.56 27.06 6.09
C ARG A 381 19.76 28.35 5.30
N ILE A 382 20.35 29.35 5.95
CA ILE A 382 20.98 30.49 5.29
C ILE A 382 22.49 30.22 5.29
N GLN A 383 23.11 30.32 4.11
CA GLN A 383 24.55 30.42 3.99
C GLN A 383 24.94 31.81 3.46
N VAL A 384 25.87 32.46 4.15
CA VAL A 384 26.56 33.63 3.61
C VAL A 384 27.53 33.14 2.54
N THR A 385 27.24 33.39 1.27
CA THR A 385 28.02 32.81 0.16
C THR A 385 29.01 33.77 -0.45
N ARG A 386 28.74 35.08 -0.39
CA ARG A 386 29.66 36.08 -0.92
C ARG A 386 29.48 37.45 -0.28
N TRP A 387 30.59 38.01 0.20
CA TRP A 387 30.67 39.45 0.46
C TRP A 387 30.95 40.20 -0.84
N ILE A 388 30.14 41.19 -1.17
CA ILE A 388 30.28 42.01 -2.36
C ILE A 388 30.72 43.42 -1.91
N PRO A 389 31.99 43.80 -2.16
CA PRO A 389 32.50 45.11 -1.74
C PRO A 389 31.60 46.23 -2.27
N GLY A 390 31.05 47.06 -1.36
CA GLY A 390 30.19 48.19 -1.70
C GLY A 390 28.74 47.85 -2.10
N ALA A 391 28.34 46.57 -2.12
CA ALA A 391 26.98 46.16 -2.49
C ALA A 391 26.31 45.20 -1.49
N GLY A 392 27.02 44.79 -0.43
CA GLY A 392 26.46 44.07 0.70
C GLY A 392 26.78 42.57 0.70
N VAL A 393 25.96 41.78 1.38
CA VAL A 393 26.14 40.33 1.53
C VAL A 393 25.10 39.58 0.72
N ARG A 394 25.56 38.62 -0.09
CA ARG A 394 24.70 37.64 -0.74
C ARG A 394 24.51 36.43 0.17
N LEU A 395 23.25 36.08 0.40
CA LEU A 395 22.80 34.91 1.15
C LEU A 395 22.19 33.90 0.17
N ASP A 396 22.62 32.66 0.26
CA ASP A 396 21.91 31.53 -0.35
C ASP A 396 20.99 30.90 0.70
N VAL A 397 19.73 30.76 0.33
CA VAL A 397 18.64 30.32 1.21
C VAL A 397 18.11 28.99 0.71
N ASN A 398 18.28 27.95 1.51
CA ASN A 398 17.66 26.64 1.30
C ASN A 398 16.42 26.54 2.19
N GLY A 399 15.26 26.36 1.55
CA GLY A 399 13.97 26.30 2.22
C GLY A 399 12.97 25.46 1.45
N ILE A 400 11.81 25.21 2.06
CA ILE A 400 10.76 24.36 1.48
C ILE A 400 10.24 25.02 0.19
N PRO A 401 10.16 24.29 -0.94
CA PRO A 401 9.58 24.79 -2.18
C PRO A 401 8.21 25.43 -1.96
N GLY A 402 8.04 26.62 -2.51
CA GLY A 402 6.82 27.40 -2.35
C GLY A 402 6.80 28.26 -1.08
N VAL A 403 7.65 28.01 -0.07
CA VAL A 403 7.49 28.65 1.25
C VAL A 403 8.15 30.01 1.26
N THR A 404 7.36 31.03 1.55
CA THR A 404 7.88 32.36 1.78
C THR A 404 8.54 32.40 3.14
N TYR A 405 9.80 32.84 3.19
CA TYR A 405 10.51 33.11 4.43
C TYR A 405 10.76 34.61 4.56
N GLU A 406 10.56 35.17 5.74
CA GLU A 406 11.09 36.47 6.09
C GLU A 406 12.57 36.32 6.46
N VAL A 407 13.43 37.07 5.77
CA VAL A 407 14.85 37.19 6.11
C VAL A 407 14.94 38.31 7.14
N VAL A 408 15.26 37.94 8.37
CA VAL A 408 15.49 38.89 9.46
C VAL A 408 16.98 38.97 9.76
N ALA A 409 17.43 40.13 10.21
CA ALA A 409 18.80 40.33 10.65
C ALA A 409 18.90 41.14 11.94
N ALA A 410 19.97 40.89 12.69
CA ALA A 410 20.31 41.64 13.89
C ALA A 410 21.82 41.92 13.93
N ASP A 411 22.21 43.00 14.60
CA ASP A 411 23.62 43.33 14.83
C ASP A 411 24.15 42.65 16.11
N ASP A 412 23.24 42.22 17.01
CA ASP A 412 23.54 41.45 18.23
C ASP A 412 22.63 40.22 18.36
N LEU A 413 23.21 39.04 18.60
CA LEU A 413 22.49 37.78 18.76
C LEU A 413 21.73 37.69 20.10
N ALA A 414 22.02 38.59 21.05
CA ALA A 414 21.34 38.65 22.34
C ALA A 414 19.93 39.24 22.28
N GLU A 415 19.56 39.89 21.17
CA GLU A 415 18.23 40.44 20.95
C GLU A 415 17.20 39.32 20.72
N SER A 416 16.00 39.48 21.27
CA SER A 416 14.89 38.57 21.01
C SER A 416 14.56 38.56 19.51
N LEU A 417 14.20 37.40 18.97
CA LEU A 417 13.90 37.25 17.53
C LEU A 417 12.82 38.22 17.02
N ASP A 418 11.86 38.60 17.88
CA ASP A 418 10.81 39.59 17.58
C ASP A 418 11.34 41.03 17.41
N ALA A 419 12.57 41.29 17.83
CA ALA A 419 13.25 42.58 17.70
C ALA A 419 14.20 42.64 16.49
N TRP A 420 14.40 41.53 15.78
CA TRP A 420 15.27 41.49 14.61
C TRP A 420 14.63 42.25 13.45
N LEU A 421 15.45 42.95 12.67
CA LEU A 421 14.99 43.75 11.54
C LEU A 421 14.60 42.84 10.38
N GLY A 422 13.33 42.89 9.97
CA GLY A 422 12.86 42.30 8.71
C GLY A 422 13.52 42.99 7.51
N LEU A 423 14.31 42.25 6.75
CA LEU A 423 15.02 42.76 5.57
C LEU A 423 14.20 42.58 4.28
N GLY A 424 13.27 41.63 4.27
CA GLY A 424 12.45 41.27 3.12
C GLY A 424 12.11 39.79 3.11
N THR A 425 11.48 39.32 2.05
CA THR A 425 11.07 37.92 1.91
C THR A 425 11.85 37.20 0.81
N VAL A 426 11.98 35.88 0.94
CA VAL A 426 12.52 34.98 -0.08
C VAL A 426 11.57 33.84 -0.34
N PHE A 427 11.52 33.40 -1.59
CA PHE A 427 10.70 32.30 -2.06
C PHE A 427 11.58 31.27 -2.77
N PRO A 428 11.95 30.17 -2.10
CA PRO A 428 12.73 29.11 -2.74
C PRO A 428 11.82 28.34 -3.71
N ALA A 429 11.71 28.76 -4.96
CA ALA A 429 10.79 28.14 -5.94
C ALA A 429 11.10 26.64 -6.14
N ASP A 430 12.39 26.32 -6.29
CA ASP A 430 12.90 24.95 -6.46
C ASP A 430 13.69 24.48 -5.22
N GLY A 431 13.35 24.98 -4.04
CA GLY A 431 14.03 24.67 -2.78
C GLY A 431 15.27 25.52 -2.48
N HIS A 432 15.66 26.39 -3.42
CA HIS A 432 16.76 27.33 -3.32
C HIS A 432 16.33 28.75 -3.74
N SER A 433 16.87 29.76 -3.05
CA SER A 433 16.67 31.17 -3.36
C SER A 433 17.89 32.00 -2.99
N VAL A 434 18.03 33.20 -3.55
CA VAL A 434 19.12 34.13 -3.25
C VAL A 434 18.56 35.42 -2.69
N PHE A 435 19.11 35.89 -1.57
CA PHE A 435 18.81 37.20 -1.00
C PHE A 435 20.07 38.08 -1.00
N LEU A 436 19.91 39.36 -1.31
CA LEU A 436 20.97 40.35 -1.18
C LEU A 436 20.61 41.30 -0.05
N ASP A 437 21.48 41.43 0.94
CA ASP A 437 21.36 42.44 1.98
C ASP A 437 22.29 43.64 1.67
N PRO A 438 21.77 44.71 1.03
CA PRO A 438 22.57 45.91 0.75
C PRO A 438 22.86 46.72 2.01
N GLY A 439 22.10 46.52 3.09
CA GLY A 439 22.28 47.23 4.37
C GLY A 439 23.47 46.72 5.19
N SER A 440 24.11 45.63 4.75
CA SER A 440 25.27 45.05 5.42
C SER A 440 26.60 45.78 5.15
N VAL A 441 26.62 46.78 4.25
CA VAL A 441 27.87 47.44 3.80
C VAL A 441 28.54 48.24 4.91
N GLU A 442 27.77 48.77 5.86
CA GLU A 442 28.27 49.62 6.95
C GLU A 442 28.48 48.85 8.27
N GLN A 443 28.21 47.54 8.29
CA GLN A 443 28.19 46.74 9.52
C GLN A 443 29.46 45.89 9.69
N THR A 444 29.99 45.84 10.92
CA THR A 444 31.16 45.00 11.25
C THR A 444 30.79 43.57 11.66
N ARG A 445 29.53 43.36 12.09
CA ARG A 445 28.93 42.06 12.43
C ARG A 445 27.44 42.13 12.11
N ARG A 446 26.89 41.04 11.58
CA ARG A 446 25.47 40.90 11.25
C ARG A 446 25.07 39.44 11.32
N PHE A 447 23.94 39.16 11.94
CA PHE A 447 23.35 37.84 12.10
C PHE A 447 22.08 37.76 11.25
N TYR A 448 21.76 36.56 10.75
CA TYR A 448 20.61 36.34 9.88
C TYR A 448 19.80 35.13 10.36
N ALA A 449 18.48 35.23 10.25
CA ALA A 449 17.57 34.11 10.48
C ALA A 449 16.46 34.10 9.41
N LEU A 450 15.87 32.92 9.20
CA LEU A 450 14.65 32.76 8.40
C LEU A 450 13.50 32.51 9.34
N LEU A 451 12.48 33.35 9.25
CA LEU A 451 11.19 33.09 9.86
C LEU A 451 10.28 32.58 8.75
N PRO A 452 9.65 31.40 8.88
CA PRO A 452 8.58 31.03 7.98
C PRO A 452 7.56 32.17 8.00
N SER A 453 7.29 32.77 6.85
CA SER A 453 6.20 33.73 6.78
C SER A 453 4.94 32.93 7.09
N SER A 454 4.15 33.46 8.02
CA SER A 454 2.80 32.97 8.25
C SER A 454 2.01 32.97 6.94
N ARG A 455 2.16 34.01 6.12
CA ARG A 455 1.29 34.22 4.96
C ARG A 455 1.80 33.54 3.69
N PRO A 456 0.91 32.97 2.88
CA PRO A 456 1.23 32.49 1.53
C PRO A 456 1.69 33.63 0.60
N GLN A 457 2.53 33.35 -0.40
CA GLN A 457 3.01 34.37 -1.34
C GLN A 457 1.86 35.04 -2.12
N ASN A 458 0.87 34.23 -2.47
CA ASN A 458 -0.29 34.64 -3.23
C ASN A 458 -1.50 34.94 -2.35
N ASP A 459 -1.26 35.33 -1.10
CA ASP A 459 -2.28 35.83 -0.17
C ASP A 459 -2.97 37.07 -0.75
N ASP A 460 -2.19 38.08 -1.12
CA ASP A 460 -2.73 39.28 -1.76
C ASP A 460 -3.05 39.03 -3.25
N PHE A 461 -4.21 39.49 -3.71
CA PHE A 461 -4.65 39.51 -5.09
C PHE A 461 -3.57 40.11 -6.00
N GLN A 462 -2.94 41.22 -5.62
CA GLN A 462 -1.89 41.83 -6.45
C GLN A 462 -0.67 40.91 -6.69
N ASN A 463 -0.45 39.95 -5.79
CA ASN A 463 0.66 38.99 -5.84
C ASN A 463 0.25 37.63 -6.45
N ARG A 464 -0.86 37.60 -7.21
CA ARG A 464 -1.35 36.44 -7.96
C ARG A 464 -0.25 35.72 -8.73
N LEU A 465 -0.08 34.42 -8.45
CA LEU A 465 0.89 33.60 -9.17
C LEU A 465 0.38 33.27 -10.58
N PRO A 466 1.19 33.46 -11.64
CA PRO A 466 0.77 33.18 -13.00
C PRO A 466 0.77 31.68 -13.31
N LEU A 467 -0.24 31.25 -14.06
CA LEU A 467 -0.38 29.94 -14.67
C LEU A 467 -0.32 30.10 -16.18
N HIS A 468 0.37 29.18 -16.85
CA HIS A 468 0.65 29.24 -18.27
C HIS A 468 0.23 27.98 -19.01
N GLY A 469 -0.17 28.14 -20.27
CA GLY A 469 -0.49 27.03 -21.16
C GLY A 469 -1.91 26.48 -21.01
N ALA A 470 -2.19 25.44 -21.80
CA ALA A 470 -3.50 24.77 -21.82
C ALA A 470 -3.66 23.75 -20.69
N SER A 471 -2.58 23.43 -19.97
CA SER A 471 -2.67 22.66 -18.74
C SER A 471 -1.61 23.18 -17.78
N ALA A 472 -2.00 23.38 -16.52
CA ALA A 472 -1.14 23.91 -15.48
C ALA A 472 -1.49 23.29 -14.15
N ILE A 473 -0.47 23.08 -13.32
CA ILE A 473 -0.65 22.68 -11.92
C ILE A 473 -0.29 23.87 -11.04
N ALA A 474 -1.26 24.34 -10.28
CA ALA A 474 -1.08 25.38 -9.28
C ALA A 474 -1.03 24.75 -7.89
N ARG A 475 -0.18 25.29 -7.03
CA ARG A 475 0.03 24.75 -5.68
C ARG A 475 0.22 25.88 -4.70
N GLY A 476 -0.31 25.70 -3.51
CA GLY A 476 -0.18 26.63 -2.42
C GLY A 476 -0.67 26.03 -1.11
N TRP A 477 -0.79 26.87 -0.11
CA TRP A 477 -1.46 26.61 1.14
C TRP A 477 -2.13 27.90 1.53
N ASN A 478 -3.24 27.81 2.24
CA ASN A 478 -3.90 28.98 2.79
C ASN A 478 -3.81 29.01 4.32
N ASP A 479 -2.91 28.22 4.92
CA ASP A 479 -2.52 28.40 6.32
C ASP A 479 -2.11 29.86 6.53
N GLU A 480 -2.82 30.55 7.42
CA GLU A 480 -2.54 31.93 7.81
C GLU A 480 -2.64 32.98 6.67
N ALA A 481 -3.28 32.65 5.54
CA ALA A 481 -3.74 33.64 4.57
C ALA A 481 -4.77 34.60 5.20
N THR A 482 -4.98 35.76 4.59
CA THR A 482 -5.81 36.86 5.07
C THR A 482 -6.82 37.30 4.02
N THR A 483 -7.97 37.83 4.48
CA THR A 483 -8.96 38.43 3.58
C THR A 483 -8.57 39.87 3.25
N GLU A 484 -8.63 40.25 1.97
CA GLU A 484 -8.38 41.63 1.56
C GLU A 484 -9.66 42.51 1.60
N PRO A 485 -9.55 43.81 1.93
CA PRO A 485 -10.67 44.73 1.78
C PRO A 485 -11.17 44.81 0.33
N GLY A 486 -12.45 44.49 0.11
CA GLY A 486 -13.09 44.51 -1.21
C GLY A 486 -12.99 43.21 -1.99
N GLU A 487 -12.52 42.14 -1.33
CA GLU A 487 -12.54 40.80 -1.87
C GLU A 487 -13.96 40.21 -1.97
N PRO A 488 -14.32 39.47 -3.04
CA PRO A 488 -15.61 38.79 -3.13
C PRO A 488 -15.81 37.74 -2.03
N ASP A 489 -17.04 37.48 -1.62
CA ASP A 489 -17.40 36.55 -0.52
C ASP A 489 -17.22 35.04 -0.84
N HIS A 490 -16.61 34.72 -1.98
CA HIS A 490 -16.41 33.38 -2.58
C HIS A 490 -17.48 32.29 -2.33
N GLY A 491 -18.75 32.69 -2.19
CA GLY A 491 -19.89 31.76 -2.09
C GLY A 491 -20.33 31.43 -0.68
N PHE A 492 -19.84 32.14 0.33
CA PHE A 492 -20.14 31.84 1.72
C PHE A 492 -21.26 32.69 2.33
N ASN A 493 -21.95 33.54 1.56
CA ASN A 493 -23.07 34.38 1.99
C ASN A 493 -22.87 35.05 3.37
N GLY A 494 -21.63 35.45 3.69
CA GLY A 494 -21.24 36.06 4.97
C GLY A 494 -21.23 35.12 6.18
N PHE A 495 -21.32 33.80 6.02
CA PHE A 495 -21.38 32.83 7.12
C PHE A 495 -20.06 32.66 7.89
N ASN A 496 -18.93 33.09 7.34
CA ASN A 496 -17.64 33.06 8.04
C ASN A 496 -16.84 34.35 7.78
N PRO A 497 -16.62 35.22 8.77
CA PRO A 497 -15.83 36.44 8.60
C PRO A 497 -14.30 36.23 8.60
N ASN A 498 -13.81 34.99 8.76
CA ASN A 498 -12.38 34.63 8.84
C ASN A 498 -11.96 33.68 7.71
N TRP A 499 -12.37 33.95 6.47
CA TRP A 499 -11.99 33.13 5.32
C TRP A 499 -10.70 33.65 4.69
N SER A 500 -9.80 32.74 4.34
CA SER A 500 -8.45 33.05 3.87
C SER A 500 -8.27 32.53 2.44
N SER A 501 -8.07 33.44 1.49
CA SER A 501 -7.87 33.09 0.08
C SER A 501 -6.42 33.18 -0.33
N ILE A 502 -6.11 32.44 -1.38
CA ILE A 502 -4.89 32.58 -2.14
C ILE A 502 -5.22 32.59 -3.61
N TRP A 503 -4.39 33.26 -4.41
CA TRP A 503 -4.78 33.65 -5.75
C TRP A 503 -3.79 33.24 -6.87
N TRP A 504 -4.34 32.89 -8.03
CA TRP A 504 -3.59 32.68 -9.27
C TRP A 504 -4.17 33.52 -10.42
N SER A 505 -3.37 33.72 -11.46
CA SER A 505 -3.82 34.32 -12.73
C SER A 505 -3.52 33.39 -13.89
N TRP A 506 -4.46 33.19 -14.80
CA TRP A 506 -4.28 32.33 -15.97
C TRP A 506 -4.75 33.04 -17.23
N THR A 507 -3.93 33.05 -18.29
CA THR A 507 -4.32 33.58 -19.60
C THR A 507 -4.68 32.42 -20.51
N ALA A 508 -5.93 32.38 -20.99
CA ALA A 508 -6.39 31.28 -21.83
C ALA A 508 -5.67 31.29 -23.20
N PRO A 509 -4.92 30.23 -23.56
CA PRO A 509 -4.21 30.19 -24.84
C PRO A 509 -5.13 29.96 -26.05
N ARG A 510 -6.36 29.46 -25.83
CA ARG A 510 -7.40 29.22 -26.85
C ARG A 510 -8.78 29.38 -26.22
N SER A 511 -9.82 29.44 -27.04
CA SER A 511 -11.20 29.34 -26.55
C SER A 511 -11.58 27.87 -26.36
N GLY A 512 -12.36 27.57 -25.33
CA GLY A 512 -12.85 26.22 -25.06
C GLY A 512 -13.03 25.90 -23.58
N PRO A 513 -13.55 24.70 -23.26
CA PRO A 513 -13.84 24.30 -21.88
C PRO A 513 -12.56 24.13 -21.05
N VAL A 514 -12.66 24.54 -19.79
CA VAL A 514 -11.60 24.43 -18.79
C VAL A 514 -12.17 23.73 -17.56
N VAL A 515 -11.40 22.77 -17.05
CA VAL A 515 -11.63 22.12 -15.76
C VAL A 515 -10.52 22.56 -14.82
N ILE A 516 -10.89 22.91 -13.59
CA ILE A 516 -9.95 23.08 -12.49
C ILE A 516 -10.35 22.09 -11.39
N ASP A 517 -9.49 21.12 -11.10
CA ASP A 517 -9.69 20.12 -10.05
C ASP A 517 -8.83 20.44 -8.82
N SER A 518 -9.44 20.41 -7.63
CA SER A 518 -8.81 20.55 -6.32
C SER A 518 -9.04 19.37 -5.37
N CYS A 519 -9.63 18.27 -5.85
CA CYS A 519 -10.12 17.14 -5.05
C CYS A 519 -8.99 16.30 -4.43
N SER A 520 -7.78 16.44 -4.96
CA SER A 520 -6.57 15.79 -4.44
C SER A 520 -5.88 16.54 -3.28
N GLY A 521 -6.40 17.70 -2.88
CA GLY A 521 -5.90 18.52 -1.78
C GLY A 521 -6.81 18.53 -0.55
N SER A 522 -6.71 19.57 0.28
CA SER A 522 -7.55 19.75 1.48
C SER A 522 -8.99 20.25 1.17
N TYR A 523 -9.53 19.88 0.00
CA TYR A 523 -10.85 20.30 -0.52
C TYR A 523 -11.12 21.81 -0.38
N PRO A 524 -10.28 22.69 -0.95
CA PRO A 524 -10.55 24.12 -0.95
C PRO A 524 -11.73 24.45 -1.88
N GLN A 525 -12.52 25.45 -1.50
CA GLN A 525 -13.43 26.14 -2.40
C GLN A 525 -12.61 26.90 -3.44
N VAL A 526 -12.95 26.73 -4.73
CA VAL A 526 -12.24 27.37 -5.84
C VAL A 526 -13.22 28.20 -6.64
N ASP A 527 -12.86 29.47 -6.84
CA ASP A 527 -13.64 30.43 -7.60
C ASP A 527 -12.80 31.02 -8.74
N VAL A 528 -13.42 31.16 -9.90
CA VAL A 528 -12.81 31.71 -11.11
C VAL A 528 -13.50 33.01 -11.48
N TYR A 529 -12.73 34.06 -11.66
CA TYR A 529 -13.20 35.41 -11.95
C TYR A 529 -12.58 35.99 -13.22
N THR A 530 -13.25 36.96 -13.81
CA THR A 530 -12.66 37.93 -14.76
C THR A 530 -12.64 39.32 -14.15
N GLY A 531 -11.70 40.16 -14.60
CA GLY A 531 -11.51 41.54 -14.09
C GLY A 531 -10.11 41.81 -13.54
N ALA A 532 -9.75 43.10 -13.44
CA ALA A 532 -8.40 43.53 -13.07
C ALA A 532 -8.24 44.02 -11.62
N LYS A 533 -9.35 44.23 -10.88
CA LYS A 533 -9.38 44.77 -9.51
C LYS A 533 -10.36 43.96 -8.66
N LEU A 534 -10.04 43.74 -7.39
CA LEU A 534 -10.86 43.00 -6.42
C LEU A 534 -12.32 43.42 -6.41
N SER A 535 -12.58 44.72 -6.26
CA SER A 535 -13.94 45.28 -6.19
C SER A 535 -14.72 45.26 -7.51
N GLN A 536 -14.13 44.73 -8.59
CA GLN A 536 -14.71 44.67 -9.93
C GLN A 536 -14.59 43.27 -10.56
N LEU A 537 -14.33 42.24 -9.74
CA LEU A 537 -14.30 40.87 -10.21
C LEU A 537 -15.70 40.37 -10.54
N THR A 538 -15.82 39.66 -11.67
CA THR A 538 -17.06 39.00 -12.10
C THR A 538 -16.83 37.49 -12.05
N LEU A 539 -17.67 36.76 -11.31
CA LEU A 539 -17.59 35.31 -11.17
C LEU A 539 -17.91 34.63 -12.51
N VAL A 540 -17.09 33.65 -12.89
CA VAL A 540 -17.18 32.87 -14.12
C VAL A 540 -17.49 31.40 -13.84
N GLY A 541 -16.95 30.85 -12.75
CA GLY A 541 -17.18 29.48 -12.33
C GLY A 541 -16.77 29.28 -10.87
N ARG A 542 -17.37 28.28 -10.22
CA ARG A 542 -17.13 27.94 -8.81
C ARG A 542 -17.18 26.42 -8.63
N SER A 543 -16.49 25.91 -7.60
CA SER A 543 -16.33 24.48 -7.39
C SER A 543 -17.49 23.78 -6.68
N GLY A 544 -18.39 24.53 -6.04
CA GLY A 544 -19.60 24.06 -5.35
C GLY A 544 -20.74 25.08 -5.39
N ASP A 545 -21.85 24.83 -4.69
CA ASP A 545 -22.97 25.78 -4.57
C ASP A 545 -22.95 26.51 -3.22
N ASP A 546 -23.92 27.41 -2.99
CA ASP A 546 -24.01 28.21 -1.77
C ASP A 546 -24.22 27.38 -0.48
N GLN A 547 -24.41 26.05 -0.58
CA GLN A 547 -24.63 25.14 0.55
C GLN A 547 -23.66 23.95 0.62
N ASN A 548 -22.93 23.65 -0.47
CA ASN A 548 -21.99 22.53 -0.55
C ASN A 548 -20.64 22.96 -1.14
N VAL A 549 -19.57 22.62 -0.41
CA VAL A 549 -18.20 22.75 -0.89
C VAL A 549 -17.97 21.65 -1.92
N GLY A 550 -17.70 22.03 -3.16
CA GLY A 550 -17.18 21.09 -4.15
C GLY A 550 -15.72 21.42 -4.49
N CYS A 551 -15.06 20.49 -5.17
CA CYS A 551 -13.61 20.57 -5.45
C CYS A 551 -13.31 20.64 -6.94
N ARG A 552 -14.30 20.95 -7.79
CA ARG A 552 -14.13 20.98 -9.25
C ARG A 552 -14.87 22.15 -9.88
N VAL A 553 -14.16 23.00 -10.62
CA VAL A 553 -14.73 24.13 -11.38
C VAL A 553 -14.74 23.80 -12.87
N GLU A 554 -15.86 24.07 -13.54
CA GLU A 554 -15.98 23.98 -14.99
C GLU A 554 -16.48 25.31 -15.58
N PHE A 555 -15.80 25.80 -16.62
CA PHE A 555 -16.23 27.02 -17.31
C PHE A 555 -15.71 27.09 -18.76
N MET A 556 -16.32 27.98 -19.55
CA MET A 556 -15.89 28.27 -20.92
C MET A 556 -14.91 29.44 -20.94
N ALA A 557 -13.67 29.17 -21.37
CA ALA A 557 -12.65 30.20 -21.50
C ALA A 557 -12.63 30.81 -22.91
N GLU A 558 -12.34 32.10 -23.00
CA GLU A 558 -12.12 32.82 -24.26
C GLU A 558 -10.62 33.09 -24.48
N ALA A 559 -10.13 32.84 -25.69
CA ALA A 559 -8.72 33.03 -26.04
C ALA A 559 -8.22 34.44 -25.69
N GLY A 560 -7.10 34.53 -24.96
CA GLY A 560 -6.45 35.78 -24.59
C GLY A 560 -7.03 36.48 -23.35
N VAL A 561 -8.13 35.97 -22.78
CA VAL A 561 -8.71 36.51 -21.54
C VAL A 561 -7.91 36.04 -20.33
N VAL A 562 -7.70 36.94 -19.37
CA VAL A 562 -7.04 36.65 -18.09
C VAL A 562 -8.10 36.36 -17.03
N TYR A 563 -8.01 35.16 -16.46
CA TYR A 563 -8.85 34.68 -15.36
C TYR A 563 -8.07 34.76 -14.05
N ALA A 564 -8.71 35.27 -13.00
CA ALA A 564 -8.21 35.22 -11.63
C ALA A 564 -8.84 34.02 -10.93
N ILE A 565 -8.04 33.17 -10.30
CA ILE A 565 -8.50 31.94 -9.65
C ILE A 565 -8.20 32.08 -8.16
N ALA A 566 -9.22 32.08 -7.33
CA ALA A 566 -9.10 32.11 -5.88
C ALA A 566 -9.33 30.71 -5.31
N ALA A 567 -8.56 30.32 -4.29
CA ALA A 567 -8.84 29.15 -3.50
C ALA A 567 -8.84 29.50 -2.01
N GLY A 568 -9.89 29.09 -1.29
CA GLY A 568 -10.03 29.32 0.14
C GLY A 568 -10.63 28.11 0.85
N GLN A 569 -10.49 28.05 2.18
CA GLN A 569 -11.10 26.97 2.97
C GLN A 569 -12.41 27.45 3.61
N PRO A 570 -13.53 26.76 3.36
CA PRO A 570 -14.83 27.05 3.95
C PRO A 570 -14.89 26.88 5.47
N PHE A 571 -14.26 25.81 5.98
CA PHE A 571 -14.43 25.34 7.35
C PHE A 571 -13.08 24.84 7.92
N GLY A 572 -12.58 25.48 8.97
CA GLY A 572 -11.42 25.01 9.73
C GLY A 572 -10.13 25.82 9.52
N PRO A 573 -9.03 25.45 10.23
CA PRO A 573 -7.71 25.99 9.94
C PRO A 573 -7.29 25.54 8.53
N GLY A 574 -6.66 26.43 7.76
CA GLY A 574 -6.27 26.21 6.36
C GLY A 574 -5.46 24.93 6.11
N GLY A 575 -5.09 24.71 4.84
CA GLY A 575 -4.32 23.54 4.44
C GLY A 575 -3.72 23.63 3.04
N SER A 576 -3.18 22.52 2.56
CA SER A 576 -2.60 22.43 1.20
C SER A 576 -3.66 22.59 0.12
N VAL A 577 -3.37 23.46 -0.84
CA VAL A 577 -4.17 23.69 -2.04
C VAL A 577 -3.40 23.17 -3.25
N ARG A 578 -4.04 22.31 -4.03
CA ARG A 578 -3.56 21.84 -5.32
C ARG A 578 -4.65 22.08 -6.33
N LEU A 579 -4.35 22.79 -7.41
CA LEU A 579 -5.26 23.02 -8.54
C LEU A 579 -4.66 22.37 -9.78
N GLN A 580 -5.41 21.49 -10.42
CA GLN A 580 -5.08 20.96 -11.74
C GLN A 580 -5.97 21.69 -12.75
N LEU A 581 -5.41 22.71 -13.42
CA LEU A 581 -6.06 23.37 -14.53
C LEU A 581 -5.81 22.57 -15.81
N THR A 582 -6.88 22.23 -16.51
CA THR A 582 -6.83 21.56 -17.81
C THR A 582 -7.85 22.19 -18.75
N GLN A 583 -7.33 22.89 -19.76
CA GLN A 583 -8.10 23.32 -20.90
C GLN A 583 -8.22 22.15 -21.88
N LEU A 584 -9.42 21.58 -21.93
CA LEU A 584 -9.66 20.31 -22.60
C LEU A 584 -9.55 20.47 -24.12
N ALA A 585 -9.02 19.44 -24.79
CA ALA A 585 -9.23 19.28 -26.21
C ALA A 585 -10.68 18.84 -26.41
N THR A 586 -11.43 19.50 -27.29
CA THR A 586 -12.75 19.01 -27.70
C THR A 586 -12.54 17.68 -28.43
N SER A 587 -12.99 16.56 -27.85
CA SER A 587 -12.90 15.25 -28.50
C SER A 587 -13.81 15.19 -29.72
N ALA A 588 -13.34 14.59 -30.81
CA ALA A 588 -14.11 14.51 -32.06
C ALA A 588 -15.13 13.36 -32.08
N ASN A 589 -15.10 12.43 -31.12
CA ASN A 589 -15.87 11.19 -31.10
C ASN A 589 -17.20 11.28 -30.33
N THR A 590 -17.97 12.34 -30.57
CA THR A 590 -19.22 12.66 -29.86
C THR A 590 -20.46 12.05 -30.52
N SER A 591 -20.28 11.22 -31.55
CA SER A 591 -21.37 10.53 -32.26
C SER A 591 -20.90 9.18 -32.78
N ILE A 592 -21.86 8.31 -33.10
CA ILE A 592 -21.62 7.00 -33.72
C ILE A 592 -20.76 7.10 -35.00
N ASP A 593 -21.02 8.09 -35.85
CA ASP A 593 -20.32 8.30 -37.14
C ASP A 593 -18.87 8.75 -36.93
N SER A 594 -18.62 9.44 -35.81
CA SER A 594 -17.30 9.92 -35.40
C SER A 594 -16.59 8.99 -34.41
N SER A 595 -17.13 7.80 -34.16
CA SER A 595 -16.65 6.89 -33.12
C SER A 595 -15.16 6.52 -33.31
N ALA A 596 -14.43 6.48 -32.20
CA ALA A 596 -13.00 6.17 -32.22
C ALA A 596 -12.74 4.65 -32.24
N PRO A 597 -11.86 4.12 -33.10
CA PRO A 597 -11.61 2.68 -33.18
C PRO A 597 -10.74 2.17 -32.01
N ILE A 598 -11.15 1.06 -31.39
CA ILE A 598 -10.37 0.33 -30.39
C ILE A 598 -9.48 -0.69 -31.10
N GLN A 599 -8.17 -0.44 -31.10
CA GLN A 599 -7.22 -1.21 -31.90
C GLN A 599 -6.59 -2.40 -31.17
N LYS A 600 -6.52 -2.36 -29.83
CA LYS A 600 -5.80 -3.36 -29.03
C LYS A 600 -6.54 -3.68 -27.74
N LEU A 601 -6.75 -4.97 -27.47
CA LEU A 601 -7.28 -5.43 -26.19
C LEU A 601 -6.28 -5.15 -25.06
N GLY A 602 -6.80 -4.76 -23.90
CA GLY A 602 -6.05 -4.47 -22.69
C GLY A 602 -5.26 -3.16 -22.69
N SER A 603 -5.23 -2.39 -23.78
CA SER A 603 -4.70 -1.04 -23.75
C SER A 603 -5.65 -0.10 -23.01
N LEU A 604 -5.09 0.87 -22.29
CA LEU A 604 -5.86 1.96 -21.71
C LEU A 604 -6.47 2.81 -22.83
N ILE A 605 -7.79 2.93 -22.83
CA ILE A 605 -8.59 3.75 -23.75
C ILE A 605 -9.05 4.96 -22.94
N GLN A 606 -8.91 6.16 -23.51
CA GLN A 606 -9.25 7.40 -22.83
C GLN A 606 -10.04 8.31 -23.75
N GLY A 607 -10.89 9.15 -23.17
CA GLY A 607 -11.63 10.18 -23.88
C GLY A 607 -12.05 11.31 -22.95
N THR A 608 -12.40 12.45 -23.53
CA THR A 608 -12.83 13.62 -22.76
C THR A 608 -14.14 14.17 -23.31
N ASP A 609 -15.21 14.16 -22.53
CA ASP A 609 -16.52 14.68 -22.93
C ASP A 609 -16.68 16.12 -22.44
N SER A 610 -17.32 16.97 -23.24
CA SER A 610 -17.50 18.41 -22.99
C SER A 610 -18.95 18.88 -23.01
N THR A 611 -19.91 17.97 -23.21
CA THR A 611 -21.35 18.27 -23.22
C THR A 611 -22.01 17.62 -22.02
N TYR A 612 -22.57 18.44 -21.13
CA TYR A 612 -23.37 18.00 -19.99
C TYR A 612 -24.85 18.13 -20.38
N LEU A 613 -25.60 17.03 -20.52
CA LEU A 613 -27.06 17.09 -20.48
C LEU A 613 -27.70 15.78 -19.97
N VAL A 614 -28.49 15.94 -18.91
CA VAL A 614 -29.65 15.11 -18.60
C VAL A 614 -30.76 15.53 -19.56
N ASP A 615 -31.26 14.63 -20.40
CA ASP A 615 -32.64 14.75 -20.89
C ASP A 615 -33.28 13.37 -21.08
N ASP A 616 -34.39 13.18 -20.37
CA ASP A 616 -35.28 12.03 -20.33
C ASP A 616 -36.22 11.99 -21.57
N THR A 617 -35.83 12.64 -22.68
CA THR A 617 -36.68 12.80 -23.87
C THR A 617 -36.02 12.35 -25.18
N GLY A 618 -35.63 11.08 -25.26
CA GLY A 618 -35.76 10.28 -26.50
C GLY A 618 -35.14 10.82 -27.80
N GLY A 619 -34.02 11.54 -27.75
CA GLY A 619 -33.30 12.03 -28.93
C GLY A 619 -31.79 11.91 -28.76
N GLN A 620 -31.17 10.97 -29.50
CA GLN A 620 -29.73 10.64 -29.59
C GLN A 620 -28.91 10.77 -28.30
N ALA A 621 -28.50 9.62 -27.73
CA ALA A 621 -27.64 9.59 -26.55
C ALA A 621 -26.33 10.39 -26.79
N GLU A 622 -26.21 11.54 -26.14
CA GLU A 622 -25.02 12.40 -26.15
C GLU A 622 -23.97 11.77 -25.22
N GLY A 623 -22.78 11.49 -25.75
CA GLY A 623 -21.70 10.83 -25.03
C GLY A 623 -20.49 10.53 -25.93
N LEU A 624 -19.46 9.89 -25.38
CA LEU A 624 -18.28 9.50 -26.16
C LEU A 624 -18.46 8.10 -26.77
N TRP A 625 -18.16 8.01 -28.06
CA TRP A 625 -18.34 6.78 -28.83
C TRP A 625 -17.02 6.14 -29.24
N TRP A 626 -16.92 4.82 -29.05
CA TRP A 626 -15.89 3.97 -29.62
C TRP A 626 -16.50 2.85 -30.44
N ASN A 627 -15.78 2.40 -31.47
CA ASN A 627 -16.12 1.20 -32.23
C ASN A 627 -15.04 0.12 -32.06
N TRP A 628 -15.47 -1.13 -32.10
CA TRP A 628 -14.61 -2.29 -31.95
C TRP A 628 -15.11 -3.45 -32.80
N THR A 629 -14.18 -4.24 -33.33
CA THR A 629 -14.51 -5.48 -34.05
C THR A 629 -13.92 -6.65 -33.29
N ALA A 630 -14.75 -7.63 -32.94
CA ALA A 630 -14.34 -8.74 -32.11
C ALA A 630 -13.34 -9.65 -32.85
N PRO A 631 -12.11 -9.85 -32.33
CA PRO A 631 -11.08 -10.64 -33.01
C PRO A 631 -11.36 -12.15 -32.93
N ALA A 632 -12.11 -12.58 -31.92
CA ALA A 632 -12.52 -13.97 -31.69
C ALA A 632 -13.88 -14.02 -31.00
N THR A 633 -14.60 -15.14 -31.17
CA THR A 633 -15.82 -15.40 -30.41
C THR A 633 -15.45 -15.69 -28.96
N GLY A 634 -16.06 -14.99 -28.03
CA GLY A 634 -15.79 -15.14 -26.60
C GLY A 634 -16.35 -14.00 -25.77
N ARG A 635 -16.09 -14.04 -24.47
CA ARG A 635 -16.54 -13.02 -23.53
C ARG A 635 -15.50 -11.92 -23.38
N TYR A 636 -16.00 -10.69 -23.41
CA TYR A 636 -15.21 -9.48 -23.27
C TYR A 636 -15.76 -8.62 -22.15
N TRP A 637 -14.90 -7.78 -21.61
CA TRP A 637 -15.19 -7.01 -20.42
C TRP A 637 -14.54 -5.63 -20.51
N ILE A 638 -15.31 -4.61 -20.15
CA ILE A 638 -14.82 -3.25 -19.95
C ILE A 638 -14.62 -3.00 -18.47
N THR A 639 -13.43 -2.53 -18.09
CA THR A 639 -13.15 -2.09 -16.72
C THR A 639 -12.71 -0.64 -16.74
N ARG A 640 -13.33 0.18 -15.90
CA ARG A 640 -12.88 1.56 -15.64
C ARG A 640 -11.47 1.55 -15.04
N ASP A 641 -10.61 2.46 -15.47
CA ASP A 641 -9.22 2.58 -15.03
C ASP A 641 -8.80 4.04 -14.86
N GLY A 642 -9.05 4.58 -13.66
CA GLY A 642 -8.61 5.94 -13.30
C GLY A 642 -9.41 7.06 -13.95
N SER A 643 -10.72 6.87 -14.17
CA SER A 643 -11.64 7.97 -14.55
C SER A 643 -11.94 8.86 -13.34
N ASP A 644 -12.27 10.13 -13.59
CA ASP A 644 -12.49 11.14 -12.56
C ASP A 644 -13.87 11.06 -11.88
N ASP A 645 -14.92 10.51 -12.52
CA ASP A 645 -16.27 10.37 -11.92
C ASP A 645 -17.08 9.15 -12.45
N ASN A 646 -18.39 9.08 -12.13
CA ASN A 646 -19.29 7.96 -12.46
C ASN A 646 -19.77 7.99 -13.92
N HIS A 647 -19.04 7.28 -14.78
CA HIS A 647 -19.41 7.02 -16.17
C HIS A 647 -20.22 5.73 -16.32
N LEU A 648 -21.34 5.78 -17.03
CA LEU A 648 -22.06 4.59 -17.45
C LEU A 648 -21.54 4.15 -18.83
N PHE A 649 -21.16 2.88 -18.96
CA PHE A 649 -20.76 2.30 -20.25
C PHE A 649 -21.90 1.49 -20.82
N SER A 650 -22.42 1.86 -21.99
CA SER A 650 -23.40 1.09 -22.75
C SER A 650 -22.74 0.39 -23.93
N ILE A 651 -23.07 -0.89 -24.14
CA ILE A 651 -22.55 -1.72 -25.23
C ILE A 651 -23.65 -1.94 -26.26
N LEU A 652 -23.35 -1.65 -27.52
CA LEU A 652 -24.26 -1.85 -28.64
C LEU A 652 -23.62 -2.74 -29.71
N ALA A 653 -24.32 -3.78 -30.18
CA ALA A 653 -23.91 -4.58 -31.33
C ALA A 653 -24.56 -4.01 -32.58
N GLN A 654 -23.80 -3.95 -33.67
CA GLN A 654 -24.38 -3.70 -34.98
C GLN A 654 -24.85 -5.02 -35.60
N ASP A 655 -26.13 -5.08 -35.96
CA ASP A 655 -26.69 -6.24 -36.64
C ASP A 655 -26.33 -6.27 -38.14
N ALA A 656 -26.81 -7.29 -38.85
CA ALA A 656 -26.54 -7.47 -40.27
C ALA A 656 -27.18 -6.41 -41.19
N LEU A 657 -28.17 -5.65 -40.69
CA LEU A 657 -28.85 -4.57 -41.39
C LEU A 657 -28.21 -3.20 -41.10
N GLY A 658 -27.29 -3.14 -40.14
CA GLY A 658 -26.60 -1.92 -39.73
C GLY A 658 -27.21 -1.24 -38.50
N GLU A 659 -28.27 -1.82 -37.93
CA GLU A 659 -28.97 -1.28 -36.76
C GLU A 659 -28.23 -1.62 -35.47
N LEU A 660 -28.24 -0.69 -34.50
CA LEU A 660 -27.63 -0.91 -33.19
C LEU A 660 -28.60 -1.59 -32.22
N GLN A 661 -28.14 -2.69 -31.64
CA GLN A 661 -28.84 -3.45 -30.61
C GLN A 661 -28.11 -3.28 -29.28
N PHE A 662 -28.79 -2.76 -28.26
CA PHE A 662 -28.25 -2.68 -26.91
C PHE A 662 -27.99 -4.09 -26.36
N ILE A 663 -26.79 -4.31 -25.80
CA ILE A 663 -26.35 -5.61 -25.27
C ILE A 663 -26.24 -5.57 -23.74
N GLY A 664 -25.86 -4.43 -23.18
CA GLY A 664 -25.71 -4.28 -21.74
C GLY A 664 -25.10 -2.94 -21.36
N GLU A 665 -25.18 -2.61 -20.08
CA GLU A 665 -24.60 -1.42 -19.49
C GLU A 665 -23.96 -1.71 -18.14
N GLY A 666 -23.11 -0.80 -17.67
CA GLY A 666 -22.55 -0.86 -16.32
C GLY A 666 -21.66 0.34 -16.00
N GLY A 667 -21.64 0.73 -14.73
CA GLY A 667 -20.92 1.92 -14.26
C GLY A 667 -19.42 1.68 -14.16
N TYR A 668 -19.01 0.81 -13.24
CA TYR A 668 -17.59 0.50 -13.05
C TYR A 668 -17.04 -0.44 -14.14
N SER A 669 -17.90 -1.32 -14.63
CA SER A 669 -17.56 -2.32 -15.62
C SER A 669 -18.79 -2.87 -16.33
N VAL A 670 -18.59 -3.42 -17.52
CA VAL A 670 -19.65 -4.12 -18.26
C VAL A 670 -19.07 -5.32 -19.02
N ALA A 671 -19.73 -6.47 -18.89
CA ALA A 671 -19.40 -7.70 -19.61
C ALA A 671 -20.33 -7.88 -20.81
N PHE A 672 -19.82 -8.44 -21.90
CA PHE A 672 -20.66 -8.84 -23.02
C PHE A 672 -20.02 -9.98 -23.82
N ASP A 673 -20.86 -10.81 -24.42
CA ASP A 673 -20.42 -11.85 -25.34
C ASP A 673 -20.31 -11.28 -26.75
N ALA A 674 -19.18 -11.53 -27.39
CA ALA A 674 -18.92 -11.08 -28.75
C ALA A 674 -18.68 -12.24 -29.71
N VAL A 675 -19.17 -12.11 -30.93
CA VAL A 675 -18.98 -13.08 -32.01
C VAL A 675 -17.83 -12.59 -32.89
N GLN A 676 -16.92 -13.49 -33.28
CA GLN A 676 -15.80 -13.17 -34.15
C GLN A 676 -16.26 -12.40 -35.40
N GLY A 677 -15.64 -11.25 -35.65
CA GLY A 677 -15.96 -10.37 -36.78
C GLY A 677 -17.18 -9.48 -36.58
N GLY A 678 -17.93 -9.63 -35.48
CA GLY A 678 -19.02 -8.73 -35.10
C GLY A 678 -18.52 -7.32 -34.76
N LYS A 679 -19.34 -6.31 -35.06
CA LYS A 679 -19.06 -4.90 -34.79
C LYS A 679 -19.83 -4.44 -33.55
N TYR A 680 -19.11 -3.78 -32.66
CA TYR A 680 -19.62 -3.30 -31.38
C TYR A 680 -19.27 -1.84 -31.20
N PHE A 681 -20.16 -1.13 -30.52
CA PHE A 681 -20.00 0.27 -30.13
C PHE A 681 -20.05 0.35 -28.61
N ILE A 682 -19.16 1.18 -28.07
CA ILE A 682 -19.10 1.47 -26.65
C ILE A 682 -19.43 2.95 -26.52
N LEU A 683 -20.52 3.22 -25.83
CA LEU A 683 -20.95 4.55 -25.47
C LEU A 683 -20.60 4.77 -24.00
N SER A 684 -19.88 5.85 -23.70
CA SER A 684 -19.75 6.33 -22.33
C SER A 684 -20.63 7.56 -22.15
N THR A 685 -21.58 7.47 -21.23
CA THR A 685 -22.39 8.60 -20.75
C THR A 685 -21.97 8.97 -19.33
N ARG A 686 -22.19 10.22 -18.95
CA ARG A 686 -21.87 10.77 -17.62
C ARG A 686 -23.17 10.86 -16.83
N GLU A 687 -23.18 10.36 -15.59
CA GLU A 687 -24.29 10.60 -14.66
C GLU A 687 -24.03 11.84 -13.79
N ASP A 688 -22.79 12.03 -13.30
CA ASP A 688 -22.41 13.19 -12.47
C ASP A 688 -20.96 13.63 -12.76
N GLY A 689 -20.69 14.94 -12.78
CA GLY A 689 -19.38 15.48 -12.38
C GLY A 689 -18.13 15.30 -13.27
N GLY A 690 -17.99 14.25 -14.09
CA GLY A 690 -16.75 13.95 -14.81
C GLY A 690 -16.68 14.24 -16.29
N ASN A 691 -15.49 14.66 -16.73
CA ASN A 691 -15.20 14.94 -18.13
C ASN A 691 -14.21 13.96 -18.73
N THR A 692 -13.56 13.07 -17.95
CA THR A 692 -12.55 12.14 -18.47
C THR A 692 -12.89 10.69 -18.19
N VAL A 693 -13.10 9.94 -19.26
CA VAL A 693 -13.29 8.50 -19.17
C VAL A 693 -12.00 7.77 -19.50
N ALA A 694 -11.67 6.76 -18.71
CA ALA A 694 -10.54 5.88 -18.92
C ALA A 694 -10.95 4.44 -18.60
N PHE A 695 -10.78 3.53 -19.56
CA PHE A 695 -11.19 2.13 -19.43
C PHE A 695 -10.31 1.17 -20.22
N ARG A 696 -10.45 -0.13 -19.98
CA ARG A 696 -9.82 -1.20 -20.77
C ARG A 696 -10.85 -2.21 -21.22
N LEU A 697 -10.77 -2.63 -22.48
CA LEU A 697 -11.51 -3.78 -23.01
C LEU A 697 -10.62 -5.04 -22.99
N GLN A 698 -11.03 -6.10 -22.30
CA GLN A 698 -10.25 -7.32 -22.10
C GLN A 698 -11.07 -8.58 -22.41
N SER A 699 -10.41 -9.69 -22.75
CA SER A 699 -11.06 -11.01 -22.86
C SER A 699 -10.92 -11.78 -21.55
N ILE A 700 -11.99 -12.43 -21.09
CA ILE A 700 -11.96 -13.30 -19.91
C ILE A 700 -12.76 -14.58 -20.15
N ALA A 701 -12.34 -15.69 -19.55
CA ALA A 701 -13.16 -16.89 -19.49
C ALA A 701 -14.09 -16.78 -18.28
N GLY A 702 -15.40 -16.87 -18.49
CA GLY A 702 -16.36 -16.83 -17.38
C GLY A 702 -16.20 -18.02 -16.44
N PRO A 703 -16.59 -17.87 -15.16
CA PRO A 703 -16.57 -18.96 -14.20
C PRO A 703 -17.56 -20.03 -14.61
N ARG A 704 -17.31 -21.29 -14.21
CA ARG A 704 -18.17 -22.40 -14.60
C ARG A 704 -19.56 -22.31 -13.97
N ASN A 705 -19.65 -21.80 -12.75
CA ASN A 705 -20.88 -21.71 -11.96
C ASN A 705 -21.60 -20.37 -12.15
N ASP A 706 -21.54 -19.83 -13.37
CA ASP A 706 -22.11 -18.55 -13.81
C ASP A 706 -23.61 -18.60 -14.14
N GLU A 707 -24.28 -19.69 -13.75
CA GLU A 707 -25.72 -19.83 -13.89
C GLU A 707 -26.28 -20.79 -12.84
N PRO A 708 -27.54 -20.64 -12.43
CA PRO A 708 -28.14 -21.50 -11.41
C PRO A 708 -28.08 -23.00 -11.77
N SER A 709 -28.23 -23.36 -13.05
CA SER A 709 -28.12 -24.75 -13.53
C SER A 709 -26.73 -25.35 -13.32
N LEU A 710 -25.68 -24.53 -13.32
CA LEU A 710 -24.29 -24.93 -13.11
C LEU A 710 -23.80 -24.65 -11.70
N ALA A 711 -24.70 -24.33 -10.77
CA ALA A 711 -24.37 -24.02 -9.40
C ALA A 711 -23.54 -25.14 -8.73
N ASP A 712 -22.42 -24.75 -8.14
CA ASP A 712 -21.51 -25.69 -7.47
C ASP A 712 -22.12 -26.21 -6.15
N PRO A 713 -22.00 -27.51 -5.84
CA PRO A 713 -22.65 -28.09 -4.66
C PRO A 713 -21.94 -27.70 -3.36
N ILE A 714 -22.74 -27.28 -2.36
CA ILE A 714 -22.34 -27.23 -0.96
C ILE A 714 -22.54 -28.62 -0.35
N VAL A 715 -21.46 -29.20 0.15
CA VAL A 715 -21.45 -30.55 0.70
C VAL A 715 -21.00 -30.52 2.16
N GLY A 716 -21.78 -31.14 3.03
CA GLY A 716 -21.49 -31.26 4.47
C GLY A 716 -22.28 -30.27 5.34
N ASP A 717 -22.18 -30.47 6.66
CA ASP A 717 -22.82 -29.60 7.65
C ASP A 717 -22.02 -28.28 7.85
N GLN A 718 -20.76 -28.22 7.40
CA GLN A 718 -19.98 -27.00 7.26
C GLN A 718 -19.10 -27.07 6.01
N ALA A 719 -18.99 -25.97 5.27
CA ALA A 719 -18.12 -25.89 4.10
C ALA A 719 -17.56 -24.49 3.88
N THR A 720 -16.34 -24.41 3.37
CA THR A 720 -15.72 -23.18 2.85
C THR A 720 -15.58 -23.30 1.34
N LEU A 721 -16.18 -22.37 0.61
CA LEU A 721 -16.28 -22.36 -0.83
C LEU A 721 -15.45 -21.19 -1.35
N VAL A 722 -14.60 -21.44 -2.34
CA VAL A 722 -13.77 -20.41 -2.97
C VAL A 722 -14.10 -20.38 -4.44
N GLY A 723 -14.51 -19.21 -4.92
CA GLY A 723 -14.83 -18.95 -6.32
C GLY A 723 -14.31 -17.59 -6.77
N SER A 724 -14.65 -17.20 -7.98
CA SER A 724 -14.47 -15.84 -8.47
C SER A 724 -15.62 -15.49 -9.39
N ASN A 725 -16.15 -14.28 -9.29
CA ASN A 725 -17.11 -13.74 -10.24
C ASN A 725 -16.44 -13.01 -11.42
N ALA A 726 -15.12 -13.10 -11.56
CA ALA A 726 -14.41 -12.49 -12.68
C ALA A 726 -14.88 -13.14 -14.01
N GLY A 727 -15.55 -12.37 -14.86
CA GLY A 727 -16.12 -12.84 -16.12
C GLY A 727 -17.48 -13.53 -16.01
N ALA A 728 -18.11 -13.50 -14.82
CA ALA A 728 -19.49 -13.92 -14.64
C ALA A 728 -20.47 -12.97 -15.35
N THR A 729 -21.64 -13.47 -15.70
CA THR A 729 -22.77 -12.74 -16.27
C THR A 729 -23.96 -12.78 -15.32
N VAL A 730 -25.01 -12.06 -15.71
CA VAL A 730 -26.36 -12.31 -15.21
C VAL A 730 -27.05 -13.21 -16.24
N SER A 731 -27.22 -14.49 -15.92
CA SER A 731 -27.88 -15.43 -16.84
C SER A 731 -29.36 -15.09 -17.02
N THR A 732 -29.90 -15.32 -18.22
CA THR A 732 -31.36 -15.16 -18.50
C THR A 732 -32.23 -16.09 -17.65
N SER A 733 -31.63 -17.09 -17.01
CA SER A 733 -32.29 -18.02 -16.08
C SER A 733 -32.26 -17.55 -14.61
N GLU A 734 -31.67 -16.39 -14.31
CA GLU A 734 -31.58 -15.88 -12.96
C GLU A 734 -32.89 -15.26 -12.46
N PRO A 735 -33.33 -15.59 -11.24
CA PRO A 735 -34.49 -14.98 -10.61
C PRO A 735 -34.20 -13.54 -10.13
N VAL A 736 -34.98 -12.59 -10.65
CA VAL A 736 -35.04 -11.15 -10.30
C VAL A 736 -33.84 -10.30 -10.78
N PRO A 737 -34.05 -9.30 -11.66
CA PRO A 737 -32.98 -8.45 -12.22
C PRO A 737 -32.49 -7.32 -11.29
N GLN A 738 -33.16 -7.05 -10.15
CA GLN A 738 -32.58 -6.20 -9.10
C GLN A 738 -31.73 -7.09 -8.20
N GLY A 739 -30.40 -7.02 -8.31
CA GLY A 739 -29.42 -7.81 -7.56
C GLY A 739 -27.99 -7.51 -7.99
N PRO A 740 -26.97 -8.18 -7.41
CA PRO A 740 -25.58 -7.96 -7.79
C PRO A 740 -25.32 -8.32 -9.26
N GLU A 741 -24.40 -7.61 -9.89
CA GLU A 741 -23.95 -7.90 -11.25
C GLU A 741 -22.85 -8.99 -11.23
N ALA A 742 -22.68 -9.70 -12.35
CA ALA A 742 -21.70 -10.79 -12.51
C ALA A 742 -21.80 -11.84 -11.39
N THR A 743 -22.81 -12.71 -11.46
CA THR A 743 -23.15 -13.57 -10.33
C THR A 743 -22.62 -14.99 -10.47
N VAL A 744 -22.22 -15.57 -9.35
CA VAL A 744 -21.83 -16.98 -9.28
C VAL A 744 -22.71 -17.72 -8.29
N TRP A 745 -22.95 -18.99 -8.61
CA TRP A 745 -23.98 -19.79 -7.98
C TRP A 745 -23.42 -21.00 -7.24
N TRP A 746 -23.95 -21.23 -6.05
CA TRP A 746 -23.81 -22.48 -5.31
C TRP A 746 -25.18 -23.09 -5.02
N ARG A 747 -25.24 -24.39 -4.73
CA ARG A 747 -26.48 -25.08 -4.35
C ARG A 747 -26.32 -25.95 -3.11
N PHE A 748 -27.30 -25.94 -2.23
CA PHE A 748 -27.35 -26.74 -1.01
C PHE A 748 -28.66 -27.55 -0.96
N THR A 749 -28.55 -28.88 -0.83
CA THR A 749 -29.71 -29.75 -0.60
C THR A 749 -29.75 -30.14 0.86
N ALA A 750 -30.78 -29.68 1.57
CA ALA A 750 -30.87 -29.84 3.02
C ALA A 750 -31.08 -31.32 3.40
N PRO A 751 -30.17 -31.94 4.17
CA PRO A 751 -30.29 -33.35 4.55
C PRO A 751 -31.31 -33.57 5.69
N ALA A 752 -31.66 -32.51 6.41
CA ALA A 752 -32.69 -32.49 7.45
C ALA A 752 -33.34 -31.09 7.49
N ASN A 753 -34.41 -30.94 8.28
CA ASN A 753 -34.85 -29.59 8.66
C ASN A 753 -33.74 -28.95 9.51
N GLY A 754 -33.59 -27.63 9.40
CA GLY A 754 -32.58 -26.94 10.20
C GLY A 754 -32.37 -25.48 9.77
N PHE A 755 -31.24 -24.91 10.18
CA PHE A 755 -30.85 -23.53 9.89
C PHE A 755 -29.48 -23.51 9.19
N LEU A 756 -29.43 -22.92 8.00
CA LEU A 756 -28.20 -22.71 7.22
C LEU A 756 -27.75 -21.26 7.40
N THR A 757 -26.53 -21.06 7.87
CA THR A 757 -25.83 -19.76 7.92
C THR A 757 -24.79 -19.70 6.81
N ILE A 758 -24.69 -18.58 6.12
CA ILE A 758 -23.75 -18.32 5.03
C ILE A 758 -23.07 -16.97 5.30
N GLU A 759 -21.75 -16.93 5.18
CA GLU A 759 -20.94 -15.74 5.45
C GLU A 759 -19.85 -15.57 4.37
N ALA A 760 -19.86 -14.47 3.63
CA ALA A 760 -18.94 -14.07 2.57
C ALA A 760 -17.78 -13.15 3.04
N PHE A 761 -17.24 -13.39 4.24
CA PHE A 761 -16.10 -12.63 4.73
C PHE A 761 -14.78 -13.16 4.12
N ARG A 762 -13.80 -12.27 3.90
CA ARG A 762 -12.46 -12.53 3.31
C ARG A 762 -12.42 -12.67 1.78
N SER A 763 -13.48 -12.20 1.11
CA SER A 763 -13.52 -11.94 -0.33
C SER A 763 -12.69 -10.70 -0.69
N ASP A 764 -12.36 -10.54 -1.98
CA ASP A 764 -11.58 -9.40 -2.48
C ASP A 764 -12.38 -8.07 -2.47
N PHE A 765 -13.69 -8.14 -2.25
CA PHE A 765 -14.65 -7.04 -2.26
C PHE A 765 -15.84 -7.39 -1.36
N ASP A 766 -16.75 -6.43 -1.14
CA ASP A 766 -17.94 -6.65 -0.32
C ASP A 766 -18.99 -7.43 -1.12
N VAL A 767 -19.22 -8.67 -0.72
CA VAL A 767 -20.06 -9.61 -1.48
C VAL A 767 -21.51 -9.42 -1.09
N ASP A 768 -22.34 -9.11 -2.08
CA ASP A 768 -23.79 -9.18 -1.95
C ASP A 768 -24.26 -10.63 -2.14
N LEU A 769 -25.08 -11.09 -1.20
CA LEU A 769 -25.56 -12.46 -1.11
C LEU A 769 -27.09 -12.53 -1.17
N SER A 770 -27.59 -13.48 -1.97
CA SER A 770 -29.02 -13.81 -2.02
C SER A 770 -29.26 -15.32 -2.03
N ALA A 771 -30.40 -15.78 -1.51
CA ALA A 771 -30.83 -17.18 -1.58
C ALA A 771 -32.19 -17.38 -2.26
N PHE A 772 -32.31 -18.51 -2.94
CA PHE A 772 -33.50 -18.94 -3.64
C PHE A 772 -33.82 -20.39 -3.32
N GLN A 773 -35.09 -20.73 -3.15
CA GLN A 773 -35.54 -22.10 -2.99
C GLN A 773 -36.06 -22.64 -4.31
N GLN A 774 -35.68 -23.87 -4.67
CA GLN A 774 -36.25 -24.56 -5.82
C GLN A 774 -37.66 -25.08 -5.53
N THR A 775 -38.63 -24.65 -6.34
CA THR A 775 -40.03 -25.07 -6.30
C THR A 775 -40.45 -25.60 -7.68
N GLY A 776 -40.30 -26.90 -7.88
CA GLY A 776 -40.49 -27.51 -9.21
C GLY A 776 -39.32 -27.17 -10.14
N LEU A 777 -39.61 -26.53 -11.28
CA LEU A 777 -38.60 -26.05 -12.24
C LEU A 777 -38.18 -24.59 -11.98
N GLU A 778 -38.83 -23.88 -11.06
CA GLU A 778 -38.60 -22.46 -10.81
C GLU A 778 -37.80 -22.22 -9.52
N LEU A 779 -37.11 -21.08 -9.47
CA LEU A 779 -36.41 -20.57 -8.30
C LEU A 779 -37.23 -19.41 -7.70
N THR A 780 -37.71 -19.61 -6.47
CA THR A 780 -38.48 -18.60 -5.74
C THR A 780 -37.62 -17.95 -4.66
N SER A 781 -37.62 -16.62 -4.60
CA SER A 781 -36.92 -15.86 -3.53
C SER A 781 -37.42 -16.29 -2.16
N THR A 782 -36.52 -16.57 -1.23
CA THR A 782 -36.92 -16.84 0.15
C THR A 782 -37.31 -15.55 0.88
N PRO A 783 -38.25 -15.58 1.86
CA PRO A 783 -38.65 -14.37 2.58
C PRO A 783 -37.44 -13.72 3.29
N TRP A 784 -37.03 -12.55 2.81
CA TRP A 784 -36.04 -11.63 3.40
C TRP A 784 -34.63 -12.20 3.64
N SER A 785 -33.89 -12.54 2.57
CA SER A 785 -32.48 -12.95 2.66
C SER A 785 -31.58 -12.16 1.71
N TRP A 786 -31.34 -10.89 2.05
CA TRP A 786 -30.37 -10.01 1.41
C TRP A 786 -29.44 -9.48 2.48
N SER A 787 -28.14 -9.44 2.22
CA SER A 787 -27.24 -8.69 3.08
C SER A 787 -26.07 -8.07 2.31
N SER A 788 -25.94 -6.75 2.47
CA SER A 788 -24.73 -6.00 2.10
C SER A 788 -23.58 -6.22 3.08
N SER A 789 -23.84 -6.86 4.22
CA SER A 789 -22.83 -7.21 5.24
C SER A 789 -22.13 -8.54 4.97
N GLY A 790 -22.41 -9.20 3.82
CA GLY A 790 -21.82 -10.48 3.46
C GLY A 790 -22.15 -11.61 4.44
N SER A 791 -23.27 -11.58 5.16
CA SER A 791 -23.71 -12.70 6.02
C SER A 791 -25.23 -12.79 6.12
N PHE A 792 -25.81 -13.98 5.96
CA PHE A 792 -27.23 -14.20 6.18
C PHE A 792 -27.53 -15.65 6.61
N GLY A 793 -28.70 -15.87 7.20
CA GLY A 793 -29.16 -17.20 7.60
C GLY A 793 -30.57 -17.50 7.10
N LEU A 794 -30.84 -18.77 6.77
CA LEU A 794 -32.15 -19.23 6.34
C LEU A 794 -32.56 -20.55 7.00
N SER A 795 -33.85 -20.69 7.29
CA SER A 795 -34.45 -21.97 7.65
C SER A 795 -34.60 -22.84 6.41
N VAL A 796 -34.11 -24.08 6.49
CA VAL A 796 -34.14 -25.04 5.38
C VAL A 796 -34.94 -26.27 5.75
N SER A 797 -35.64 -26.84 4.77
CA SER A 797 -36.48 -28.03 4.93
C SER A 797 -35.85 -29.26 4.28
N SER A 798 -35.93 -30.41 4.96
CA SER A 798 -35.35 -31.67 4.50
C SER A 798 -35.77 -32.01 3.06
N GLY A 799 -34.79 -32.39 2.24
CA GLY A 799 -34.97 -32.78 0.84
C GLY A 799 -35.25 -31.61 -0.12
N LYS A 800 -35.23 -30.35 0.34
CA LYS A 800 -35.33 -29.17 -0.53
C LYS A 800 -33.93 -28.67 -0.92
N THR A 801 -33.83 -28.15 -2.14
CA THR A 801 -32.61 -27.54 -2.68
C THR A 801 -32.75 -26.02 -2.68
N TYR A 802 -31.69 -25.37 -2.19
CA TYR A 802 -31.53 -23.93 -2.10
C TYR A 802 -30.34 -23.52 -2.97
N TYR A 803 -30.46 -22.40 -3.66
CA TYR A 803 -29.44 -21.82 -4.53
C TYR A 803 -28.98 -20.51 -3.92
N MET A 804 -27.68 -20.32 -3.83
CA MET A 804 -27.05 -19.13 -3.29
C MET A 804 -26.39 -18.39 -4.44
N ARG A 805 -26.77 -17.13 -4.60
CA ARG A 805 -26.21 -16.18 -5.54
C ARG A 805 -25.24 -15.27 -4.81
N ALA A 806 -24.04 -15.11 -5.35
CA ALA A 806 -23.07 -14.15 -4.85
C ALA A 806 -22.52 -13.30 -5.99
N GLY A 807 -22.37 -12.00 -5.76
CA GLY A 807 -21.75 -11.06 -6.69
C GLY A 807 -21.34 -9.78 -5.98
N GLY A 808 -20.74 -8.84 -6.72
CA GLY A 808 -20.36 -7.53 -6.19
C GLY A 808 -21.46 -6.50 -6.43
N TRP A 809 -21.52 -5.50 -5.56
CA TRP A 809 -22.31 -4.30 -5.82
C TRP A 809 -21.64 -3.50 -6.95
N ASP A 810 -22.42 -2.89 -7.85
CA ASP A 810 -21.92 -2.15 -9.03
C ASP A 810 -20.88 -2.88 -9.92
N GLY A 811 -20.97 -4.21 -9.97
CA GLY A 811 -20.08 -5.04 -10.80
C GLY A 811 -18.69 -5.27 -10.22
N GLU A 812 -18.48 -5.04 -8.92
CA GLU A 812 -17.25 -5.43 -8.23
C GLU A 812 -16.95 -6.92 -8.41
N TRP A 813 -15.67 -7.24 -8.65
CA TRP A 813 -15.26 -8.60 -8.94
C TRP A 813 -13.92 -8.96 -8.33
N GLY A 814 -13.69 -10.25 -8.19
CA GLY A 814 -12.49 -10.80 -7.58
C GLY A 814 -12.74 -12.19 -7.03
N ARG A 815 -11.89 -12.63 -6.11
CA ARG A 815 -12.09 -13.89 -5.40
C ARG A 815 -13.20 -13.74 -4.37
N ILE A 816 -14.16 -14.66 -4.40
CA ILE A 816 -15.25 -14.80 -3.43
C ILE A 816 -14.94 -15.97 -2.50
N VAL A 817 -15.11 -15.79 -1.19
CA VAL A 817 -14.97 -16.85 -0.19
C VAL A 817 -16.25 -16.91 0.64
N LEU A 818 -16.98 -18.04 0.57
CA LEU A 818 -18.18 -18.29 1.36
C LEU A 818 -17.94 -19.35 2.43
N HIS A 819 -18.31 -19.06 3.67
CA HIS A 819 -18.33 -19.99 4.80
C HIS A 819 -19.78 -20.36 5.07
N THR A 820 -20.05 -21.67 5.18
CA THR A 820 -21.40 -22.17 5.42
C THR A 820 -21.47 -23.07 6.63
N ARG A 821 -22.58 -22.99 7.37
CA ARG A 821 -22.86 -23.81 8.55
C ARG A 821 -24.33 -24.20 8.59
N PHE A 822 -24.59 -25.50 8.57
CA PHE A 822 -25.91 -26.07 8.72
C PHE A 822 -26.07 -26.71 10.11
N ASN A 823 -27.10 -26.28 10.84
CA ASN A 823 -27.48 -26.84 12.14
C ASN A 823 -28.85 -27.52 12.01
N ARG A 824 -28.95 -28.78 12.43
CA ARG A 824 -30.18 -29.59 12.38
C ARG A 824 -31.16 -29.25 13.49
#